data_AF-A0A2D9F675-F1
#
_entry.id   AF-A0A2D9F675-F1
#
_cell.length_a   1.000
_cell.length_b   1.000
_cell.length_c   1.000
_cell.angle_alpha   90.00
_cell.angle_beta   90.00
_cell.angle_gamma   90.00
#
_symmetry.space_group_name_H-M   'P 1'
#
loop_
_entity.id
_entity.type
_entity.pdbx_description
1 polymer ?
#
loop_
_entity_poly.entity_id
_entity_poly.type
_entity_poly.pdbx_seq_one_letter_code
_entity_poly.pdbx_strand_id
1 'polypeptide(L)'
;MPQDAVELLAKTDLLAGVPEDRLRGLDPAPEWLSVKAGETLIEQGQRGEAFYLLVHGRLRVFVTNPDGTAKRVGEVLPGEGVGEMALLTDETTSATVRAMHDCDLIRFSRESYKQLMETSPEAALQVTRTVIKRLRSGLGGGSGKLLYGAIAILPIGDHADIATFVEMLRVQLSAFAATRAVTVDDLGAQRATQIRGQGALSADARRDIHGAFTAIEDENDLTIYLADPAPTTWTTLCLNQADLVLSIGAVGDAPNLSEAEASLLGRVDPDLAPRSELVLVHNRDWQDDCATAEWLAPRNTADFHHVRAWVEGDFARLARILTGNAINLVLGGGGARGFAQIGVLRAFKQAGVPIDRVAGTSMGSLVGALYALGMGIDDITEINREIWIDGKPLSDYTFPAIAIVRGRRLHNLVKHALHGRKIEDMPIRFFCVSGDLTATDLMMHDHGTLWEGIRASGSIPGAGPPMFLNGHVLVDGGVLNNLPGDLMMDRYTGAVVAVDVNPMASMTVPADIDEVPSGWGVLWNRINPFANPLKMPGIFEILYRTATLSSDRLAKRTHGRTDFLLTPPVSHFRVLEFDALEEIAEIGYRDAIAALKGDLDPRIARYANIDRLPDLPQIKRPDPKKAANADAVKDGARRSVRRRIAAAAVVLAVVGGGWAYMTGGSPTEPASEPVTAPVEGPQVEKHDGANILPVGVVVARHSDGYDVSNRYVGRIVSRRETGLGFERTGTVVEMTADEGDKVTEGQVLARLDTRILEARRTELQADLAVSKASRAETQSRLDLARTTMKRRGELLKRNNVSQQAYDEAKFEVVGLRSALAANAAEIARAEALLNSLEVDIEKSAIRAPFDGTIIDRTVDEGAAVPGGTVVLQISEDAVKEVRVGLPVQVARHLTPGETYEIEVDGDAHPARLKALLTSLNPQTRTLPAILEVEDADRRLRSGELAELKVAYRIKADGFWLPMTAIVGGRRGLWNAYALIDSEVPGLAKATRRELQMLYSDSTRAYVRGTLMDGERVVSGGLHRLVPGQLVKPTPAAE
;
A
#
# COMPACT_ATOMS: atom_id res chain seq x y z
N MET A 1 -7.97 37.61 -23.82
CA MET A 1 -6.84 36.67 -24.01
C MET A 1 -5.84 37.24 -25.00
N PRO A 2 -4.54 36.99 -24.82
CA PRO A 2 -3.56 37.07 -25.90
C PRO A 2 -3.78 35.91 -26.90
N GLN A 3 -3.25 36.03 -28.12
CA GLN A 3 -3.61 35.15 -29.24
C GLN A 3 -3.02 33.72 -29.11
N ASP A 4 -1.79 33.64 -28.61
CA ASP A 4 -1.09 32.39 -28.24
C ASP A 4 -1.95 31.46 -27.36
N ALA A 5 -2.59 32.01 -26.32
CA ALA A 5 -3.45 31.26 -25.41
C ALA A 5 -4.65 30.63 -26.14
N VAL A 6 -5.28 31.35 -27.07
CA VAL A 6 -6.46 30.85 -27.81
C VAL A 6 -6.07 29.72 -28.78
N GLU A 7 -4.98 29.89 -29.52
CA GLU A 7 -4.47 28.88 -30.45
C GLU A 7 -3.94 27.62 -29.74
N LEU A 8 -3.49 27.74 -28.50
CA LEU A 8 -3.02 26.61 -27.68
C LEU A 8 -4.21 25.90 -27.02
N LEU A 9 -5.18 26.63 -26.46
CA LEU A 9 -6.42 26.07 -25.90
C LEU A 9 -7.16 25.17 -26.90
N ALA A 10 -7.33 25.65 -28.13
CA ALA A 10 -8.03 24.92 -29.20
C ALA A 10 -7.35 23.60 -29.60
N LYS A 11 -6.09 23.38 -29.24
CA LYS A 11 -5.31 22.15 -29.50
C LYS A 11 -5.36 21.14 -28.35
N THR A 12 -5.80 21.54 -27.15
CA THR A 12 -5.86 20.62 -25.99
C THR A 12 -7.05 19.67 -26.07
N ASP A 13 -6.87 18.38 -25.74
CA ASP A 13 -7.93 17.35 -25.79
C ASP A 13 -9.22 17.74 -25.05
N LEU A 14 -9.10 18.54 -23.99
CA LEU A 14 -10.20 19.00 -23.15
C LEU A 14 -11.12 20.02 -23.87
N LEU A 15 -10.56 20.82 -24.79
CA LEU A 15 -11.26 21.91 -25.49
C LEU A 15 -11.19 21.77 -27.03
N ALA A 16 -10.66 20.66 -27.54
CA ALA A 16 -10.59 20.33 -28.95
C ALA A 16 -11.98 20.38 -29.59
N GLY A 17 -12.15 21.27 -30.57
CA GLY A 17 -13.42 21.52 -31.26
C GLY A 17 -14.25 22.70 -30.72
N VAL A 18 -13.84 23.37 -29.64
CA VAL A 18 -14.44 24.64 -29.22
C VAL A 18 -14.01 25.75 -30.19
N PRO A 19 -14.95 26.51 -30.80
CA PRO A 19 -14.58 27.60 -31.70
C PRO A 19 -13.83 28.74 -31.00
N GLU A 20 -12.82 29.31 -31.66
CA GLU A 20 -12.00 30.39 -31.07
C GLU A 20 -12.80 31.64 -30.68
N ASP A 21 -13.87 31.97 -31.41
CA ASP A 21 -14.76 33.09 -31.09
C ASP A 21 -15.52 32.87 -29.76
N ARG A 22 -15.77 31.60 -29.38
CA ARG A 22 -16.33 31.26 -28.06
C ARG A 22 -15.32 31.48 -26.96
N LEU A 23 -14.08 31.02 -27.14
CA LEU A 23 -12.99 31.22 -26.17
C LEU A 23 -12.66 32.71 -25.98
N ARG A 24 -12.68 33.49 -27.07
CA ARG A 24 -12.49 34.95 -27.06
C ARG A 24 -13.69 35.72 -26.47
N GLY A 25 -14.88 35.11 -26.41
CA GLY A 25 -16.13 35.70 -25.93
C GLY A 25 -16.48 35.42 -24.46
N LEU A 26 -15.56 34.85 -23.69
CA LEU A 26 -15.73 34.61 -22.25
C LEU A 26 -15.52 35.90 -21.42
N ASP A 27 -16.39 36.13 -20.44
CA ASP A 27 -16.35 37.29 -19.53
C ASP A 27 -16.56 36.81 -18.07
N PRO A 28 -15.57 36.97 -17.16
CA PRO A 28 -14.25 37.55 -17.39
C PRO A 28 -13.38 36.67 -18.32
N ALA A 29 -12.55 37.30 -19.14
CA ALA A 29 -11.62 36.60 -20.01
C ALA A 29 -10.63 35.76 -19.18
N PRO A 30 -10.38 34.47 -19.49
CA PRO A 30 -9.45 33.65 -18.71
C PRO A 30 -8.00 34.15 -18.80
N GLU A 31 -7.27 33.97 -17.71
CA GLU A 31 -5.99 34.62 -17.43
C GLU A 31 -4.82 33.64 -17.41
N TRP A 32 -3.61 34.10 -17.72
CA TRP A 32 -2.38 33.34 -17.47
C TRP A 32 -2.03 33.37 -15.98
N LEU A 33 -1.68 32.21 -15.42
CA LEU A 33 -1.19 32.04 -14.06
C LEU A 33 0.07 31.17 -14.08
N SER A 34 1.20 31.75 -13.66
CA SER A 34 2.45 31.01 -13.42
C SER A 34 2.55 30.63 -11.93
N VAL A 35 2.89 29.37 -11.65
CA VAL A 35 3.03 28.80 -10.29
C VAL A 35 4.38 28.09 -10.21
N LYS A 36 5.18 28.34 -9.17
CA LYS A 36 6.52 27.74 -9.06
C LYS A 36 6.49 26.31 -8.54
N ALA A 37 7.53 25.54 -8.85
CA ALA A 37 7.81 24.26 -8.20
C ALA A 37 7.71 24.39 -6.67
N GLY A 38 6.90 23.53 -6.04
CA GLY A 38 6.61 23.53 -4.61
C GLY A 38 5.42 24.39 -4.15
N GLU A 39 4.90 25.31 -4.98
CA GLU A 39 3.74 26.13 -4.61
C GLU A 39 2.43 25.33 -4.70
N THR A 40 1.48 25.63 -3.79
CA THR A 40 0.16 24.97 -3.76
C THR A 40 -0.84 25.76 -4.60
N LEU A 41 -1.46 25.11 -5.59
CA LEU A 41 -2.47 25.69 -6.49
C LEU A 41 -3.89 25.58 -5.90
N ILE A 42 -4.17 24.46 -5.22
CA ILE A 42 -5.48 24.16 -4.60
C ILE A 42 -5.21 23.46 -3.27
N GLU A 43 -5.89 23.85 -2.19
CA GLU A 43 -5.93 23.08 -0.93
C GLU A 43 -7.26 22.34 -0.80
N GLN A 44 -7.23 21.12 -0.26
CA GLN A 44 -8.42 20.29 0.01
C GLN A 44 -9.37 20.96 1.03
N GLY A 45 -10.68 20.81 0.83
CA GLY A 45 -11.71 21.30 1.75
C GLY A 45 -12.07 22.78 1.60
N GLN A 46 -11.40 23.52 0.71
CA GLN A 46 -11.73 24.92 0.39
C GLN A 46 -12.83 25.01 -0.68
N ARG A 47 -13.41 26.20 -0.87
CA ARG A 47 -14.41 26.43 -1.93
C ARG A 47 -13.71 26.46 -3.30
N GLY A 48 -14.22 25.71 -4.28
CA GLY A 48 -13.71 25.79 -5.65
C GLY A 48 -14.06 27.14 -6.30
N GLU A 49 -13.06 27.99 -6.56
CA GLU A 49 -13.26 29.32 -7.15
C GLU A 49 -12.91 29.42 -8.65
N ALA A 50 -12.07 28.52 -9.15
CA ALA A 50 -11.56 28.56 -10.52
C ALA A 50 -11.26 27.15 -11.05
N PHE A 51 -11.27 27.03 -12.38
CA PHE A 51 -10.76 25.88 -13.11
C PHE A 51 -9.42 26.26 -13.75
N TYR A 52 -8.47 25.33 -13.73
CA TYR A 52 -7.12 25.56 -14.22
C TYR A 52 -6.78 24.53 -15.29
N LEU A 53 -6.41 24.98 -16.48
CA LEU A 53 -5.81 24.13 -17.50
C LEU A 53 -4.30 24.24 -17.43
N LEU A 54 -3.60 23.11 -17.31
CA LEU A 54 -2.14 23.07 -17.28
C LEU A 54 -1.59 23.18 -18.71
N VAL A 55 -0.71 24.15 -18.97
CA VAL A 55 -0.06 24.36 -20.28
C VAL A 55 1.39 23.92 -20.26
N HIS A 56 2.13 24.26 -19.20
CA HIS A 56 3.52 23.83 -18.98
C HIS A 56 3.68 23.24 -17.57
N GLY A 57 4.65 22.33 -17.41
CA GLY A 57 5.03 21.76 -16.12
C GLY A 57 4.15 20.58 -15.72
N ARG A 58 4.15 20.24 -14.42
CA ARG A 58 3.40 19.11 -13.87
C ARG A 58 2.88 19.43 -12.48
N LEU A 59 1.64 19.04 -12.20
CA LEU A 59 1.06 19.14 -10.85
C LEU A 59 0.95 17.75 -10.22
N ARG A 60 1.04 17.65 -8.90
CA ARG A 60 0.81 16.43 -8.11
C ARG A 60 -0.39 16.62 -7.20
N VAL A 61 -1.22 15.58 -7.13
CA VAL A 61 -2.51 15.57 -6.42
C VAL A 61 -2.37 14.70 -5.17
N PHE A 62 -2.81 15.24 -4.04
CA PHE A 62 -2.76 14.62 -2.72
C PHE A 62 -4.15 14.64 -2.08
N VAL A 63 -4.54 13.56 -1.40
CA VAL A 63 -5.75 13.55 -0.55
C VAL A 63 -5.34 13.28 0.88
N THR A 64 -5.70 14.20 1.77
CA THR A 64 -5.53 14.04 3.22
C THR A 64 -6.65 13.18 3.76
N ASN A 65 -6.27 12.07 4.41
CA ASN A 65 -7.17 11.14 5.09
C ASN A 65 -7.65 11.71 6.45
N PRO A 66 -8.71 11.15 7.07
CA PRO A 66 -9.21 11.60 8.38
C PRO A 66 -8.22 11.46 9.55
N ASP A 67 -7.16 10.65 9.39
CA ASP A 67 -6.06 10.50 10.36
C ASP A 67 -4.96 11.58 10.22
N GLY A 68 -5.11 12.51 9.25
CA GLY A 68 -4.14 13.55 8.94
C GLY A 68 -3.05 13.13 7.94
N THR A 69 -3.00 11.88 7.49
CA THR A 69 -2.01 11.42 6.51
C THR A 69 -2.33 11.92 5.11
N ALA A 70 -1.36 12.57 4.45
CA ALA A 70 -1.48 12.96 3.05
C ALA A 70 -1.09 11.77 2.15
N LYS A 71 -2.06 11.27 1.36
CA LYS A 71 -1.82 10.20 0.38
C LYS A 71 -1.63 10.81 -1.01
N ARG A 72 -0.51 10.49 -1.70
CA ARG A 72 -0.36 10.81 -3.13
C ARG A 72 -1.40 10.04 -3.94
N VAL A 73 -2.09 10.77 -4.83
CA VAL A 73 -3.31 10.32 -5.50
C VAL A 73 -3.21 10.40 -7.03
N GLY A 74 -2.38 11.29 -7.58
CA GLY A 74 -2.14 11.33 -9.02
C GLY A 74 -1.25 12.49 -9.45
N GLU A 75 -1.10 12.67 -10.75
CA GLU A 75 -0.41 13.80 -11.37
C GLU A 75 -1.27 14.37 -12.50
N VAL A 76 -1.15 15.66 -12.76
CA VAL A 76 -1.80 16.38 -13.87
C VAL A 76 -0.72 16.75 -14.86
N LEU A 77 -0.92 16.39 -16.13
CA LEU A 77 0.02 16.60 -17.24
C LEU A 77 -0.43 17.79 -18.11
N PRO A 78 0.46 18.38 -18.94
CA PRO A 78 0.09 19.40 -19.91
C PRO A 78 -1.13 18.99 -20.77
N GLY A 79 -2.04 19.93 -21.00
CA GLY A 79 -3.32 19.70 -21.67
C GLY A 79 -4.43 19.12 -20.77
N GLU A 80 -4.13 18.64 -19.55
CA GLU A 80 -5.15 18.26 -18.58
C GLU A 80 -5.63 19.43 -17.71
N GLY A 81 -6.89 19.34 -17.28
CA GLY A 81 -7.53 20.30 -16.39
C GLY A 81 -7.56 19.85 -14.93
N VAL A 82 -7.68 20.81 -14.00
CA VAL A 82 -7.88 20.56 -12.57
C VAL A 82 -8.78 21.62 -11.92
N GLY A 83 -9.50 21.22 -10.86
CA GLY A 83 -10.49 22.05 -10.16
C GLY A 83 -11.91 21.92 -10.73
N GLU A 84 -12.09 21.17 -11.81
CA GLU A 84 -13.36 20.99 -12.52
C GLU A 84 -14.45 20.39 -11.64
N MET A 85 -14.10 19.45 -10.75
CA MET A 85 -15.07 18.74 -9.91
C MET A 85 -15.81 19.68 -8.96
N ALA A 86 -15.10 20.55 -8.24
CA ALA A 86 -15.70 21.48 -7.27
C ALA A 86 -16.56 22.58 -7.95
N LEU A 87 -16.28 22.91 -9.22
CA LEU A 87 -17.16 23.79 -10.00
C LEU A 87 -18.40 23.07 -10.57
N LEU A 88 -18.31 21.77 -10.84
CA LEU A 88 -19.40 20.97 -11.38
C LEU A 88 -20.38 20.46 -10.31
N THR A 89 -19.90 20.18 -9.08
CA THR A 89 -20.77 19.74 -7.96
C THR A 89 -21.20 20.87 -7.02
N ASP A 90 -20.55 22.04 -7.10
CA ASP A 90 -20.62 23.16 -6.13
C ASP A 90 -20.22 22.78 -4.68
N GLU A 91 -19.43 21.72 -4.54
CA GLU A 91 -18.86 21.27 -3.27
C GLU A 91 -17.48 21.92 -3.01
N THR A 92 -16.82 21.49 -1.94
CA THR A 92 -15.42 21.85 -1.66
C THR A 92 -14.45 21.02 -2.51
N THR A 93 -13.20 21.49 -2.59
CA THR A 93 -12.09 20.85 -3.30
C THR A 93 -11.77 19.48 -2.68
N SER A 94 -11.87 18.42 -3.49
CA SER A 94 -11.72 17.03 -3.03
C SER A 94 -10.28 16.58 -2.76
N ALA A 95 -9.28 17.40 -3.14
CA ALA A 95 -7.86 17.09 -3.05
C ALA A 95 -7.03 18.39 -3.00
N THR A 96 -5.82 18.29 -2.45
CA THR A 96 -4.77 19.32 -2.54
C THR A 96 -3.96 19.09 -3.81
N VAL A 97 -3.61 20.17 -4.51
CA VAL A 97 -2.88 20.15 -5.78
C VAL A 97 -1.69 21.10 -5.68
N ARG A 98 -0.48 20.57 -5.88
CA ARG A 98 0.78 21.31 -5.80
C ARG A 98 1.59 21.19 -7.09
N ALA A 99 2.39 22.19 -7.41
CA ALA A 99 3.27 22.17 -8.57
C ALA A 99 4.56 21.38 -8.28
N MET A 100 4.92 20.47 -9.18
CA MET A 100 6.20 19.73 -9.14
C MET A 100 7.31 20.50 -9.87
N HIS A 101 6.98 21.09 -11.02
CA HIS A 101 7.86 21.93 -11.82
C HIS A 101 7.33 23.36 -11.82
N ASP A 102 8.06 24.31 -12.42
CA ASP A 102 7.49 25.63 -12.71
C ASP A 102 6.39 25.47 -13.78
N CYS A 103 5.15 25.76 -13.39
CA CYS A 103 3.96 25.51 -14.18
C CYS A 103 3.38 26.82 -14.73
N ASP A 104 2.99 26.82 -16.00
CA ASP A 104 2.12 27.85 -16.57
C ASP A 104 0.74 27.25 -16.83
N LEU A 105 -0.29 27.98 -16.39
CA LEU A 105 -1.68 27.56 -16.44
C LEU A 105 -2.56 28.66 -17.03
N ILE A 106 -3.70 28.26 -17.59
CA ILE A 106 -4.79 29.17 -17.94
C ILE A 106 -5.90 29.00 -16.90
N ARG A 107 -6.15 30.08 -16.15
CA ARG A 107 -7.16 30.17 -15.08
C ARG A 107 -8.48 30.69 -15.65
N PHE A 108 -9.52 29.86 -15.56
CA PHE A 108 -10.91 30.23 -15.80
C PHE A 108 -11.58 30.53 -14.45
N SER A 109 -12.24 31.67 -14.31
CA SER A 109 -13.06 31.92 -13.12
C SER A 109 -14.28 30.99 -13.13
N ARG A 110 -14.92 30.83 -11.98
CA ARG A 110 -16.19 30.10 -11.86
C ARG A 110 -17.25 30.58 -12.85
N GLU A 111 -17.30 31.87 -13.14
CA GLU A 111 -18.25 32.50 -14.08
C GLU A 111 -17.90 32.16 -15.53
N SER A 112 -16.64 32.36 -15.94
CA SER A 112 -16.23 32.10 -17.33
C SER A 112 -16.14 30.60 -17.65
N TYR A 113 -15.79 29.77 -16.68
CA TYR A 113 -15.93 28.31 -16.78
C TYR A 113 -17.39 27.89 -16.95
N LYS A 114 -18.31 28.45 -16.15
CA LYS A 114 -19.75 28.19 -16.30
C LYS A 114 -20.25 28.63 -17.68
N GLN A 115 -19.89 29.84 -18.12
CA GLN A 115 -20.25 30.35 -19.44
C GLN A 115 -19.72 29.44 -20.57
N LEU A 116 -18.50 28.91 -20.44
CA LEU A 116 -17.93 27.96 -21.39
C LEU A 116 -18.75 26.65 -21.44
N MET A 117 -19.13 26.09 -20.30
CA MET A 117 -19.98 24.88 -20.22
C MET A 117 -21.40 25.12 -20.75
N GLU A 118 -21.98 26.31 -20.54
CA GLU A 118 -23.32 26.67 -21.03
C GLU A 118 -23.35 27.01 -22.55
N THR A 119 -22.24 27.48 -23.12
CA THR A 119 -22.16 27.91 -24.53
C THR A 119 -21.52 26.90 -25.47
N SER A 120 -20.78 25.91 -24.96
CA SER A 120 -20.00 24.94 -25.75
C SER A 120 -20.27 23.49 -25.28
N PRO A 121 -21.32 22.82 -25.79
CA PRO A 121 -21.67 21.44 -25.42
C PRO A 121 -20.52 20.44 -25.60
N GLU A 122 -19.64 20.68 -26.55
CA GLU A 122 -18.45 19.89 -26.85
C GLU A 122 -17.48 19.88 -25.65
N ALA A 123 -17.21 21.05 -25.06
CA ALA A 123 -16.37 21.19 -23.88
C ALA A 123 -16.98 20.48 -22.68
N ALA A 124 -18.29 20.64 -22.45
CA ALA A 124 -19.01 19.97 -21.37
C ALA A 124 -18.93 18.44 -21.50
N LEU A 125 -19.02 17.90 -22.72
CA LEU A 125 -18.87 16.46 -22.99
C LEU A 125 -17.43 15.97 -22.76
N GLN A 126 -16.40 16.72 -23.17
CA GLN A 126 -15.01 16.33 -22.97
C GLN A 126 -14.60 16.37 -21.49
N VAL A 127 -14.95 17.43 -20.74
CA VAL A 127 -14.73 17.49 -19.29
C VAL A 127 -15.45 16.34 -18.58
N THR A 128 -16.71 16.06 -18.94
CA THR A 128 -17.47 14.93 -18.37
C THR A 128 -16.79 13.58 -18.64
N ARG A 129 -16.23 13.37 -19.84
CA ARG A 129 -15.45 12.16 -20.17
C ARG A 129 -14.18 12.05 -19.34
N THR A 130 -13.44 13.14 -19.14
CA THR A 130 -12.22 13.16 -18.32
C THR A 130 -12.51 12.83 -16.85
N VAL A 131 -13.57 13.42 -16.27
CA VAL A 131 -14.01 13.08 -14.90
C VAL A 131 -14.43 11.60 -14.80
N ILE A 132 -15.21 11.09 -15.76
CA ILE A 132 -15.60 9.66 -15.79
C ILE A 132 -14.38 8.74 -15.94
N LYS A 133 -13.37 9.12 -16.73
CA LYS A 133 -12.11 8.37 -16.89
C LYS A 133 -11.35 8.30 -15.57
N ARG A 134 -11.15 9.44 -14.90
CA ARG A 134 -10.50 9.56 -13.57
C ARG A 134 -11.25 8.75 -12.48
N LEU A 135 -12.60 8.76 -12.51
CA LEU A 135 -13.43 7.96 -11.59
C LEU A 135 -13.35 6.45 -11.87
N ARG A 136 -13.19 6.03 -13.14
CA ARG A 136 -13.16 4.60 -13.53
C ARG A 136 -11.82 3.92 -13.35
N SER A 137 -10.70 4.62 -13.54
CA SER A 137 -9.36 4.04 -13.40
C SER A 137 -8.99 3.71 -11.95
N GLY A 138 -9.73 4.27 -10.99
CA GLY A 138 -9.16 4.56 -9.69
C GLY A 138 -8.05 5.61 -9.80
N LEU A 139 -7.54 6.05 -8.65
CA LEU A 139 -6.51 7.07 -8.57
C LEU A 139 -5.12 6.40 -8.55
N GLY A 140 -4.84 5.68 -9.64
CA GLY A 140 -3.66 4.83 -9.81
C GLY A 140 -3.83 3.82 -10.95
N GLY A 141 -3.52 4.22 -12.19
CA GLY A 141 -3.69 3.37 -13.36
C GLY A 141 -2.92 3.87 -14.58
N GLY A 142 -1.61 3.60 -14.64
CA GLY A 142 -0.73 3.99 -15.74
C GLY A 142 0.37 2.97 -15.98
N SER A 143 0.06 1.90 -16.71
CA SER A 143 1.04 0.89 -17.14
C SER A 143 1.86 1.40 -18.33
N GLY A 144 3.19 1.26 -18.28
CA GLY A 144 4.05 1.33 -19.48
C GLY A 144 4.52 2.72 -19.91
N LYS A 145 4.50 3.75 -19.03
CA LYS A 145 5.30 4.96 -19.22
C LYS A 145 6.71 4.77 -18.64
N LEU A 146 7.68 5.55 -19.14
CA LEU A 146 9.01 5.67 -18.56
C LEU A 146 8.94 6.21 -17.12
N LEU A 147 9.97 5.90 -16.32
CA LEU A 147 10.00 6.24 -14.90
C LEU A 147 10.20 7.76 -14.66
N TYR A 148 10.87 8.43 -15.59
CA TYR A 148 11.17 9.87 -15.62
C TYR A 148 11.04 10.35 -17.08
N GLY A 149 10.63 11.60 -17.29
CA GLY A 149 10.65 12.27 -18.60
C GLY A 149 11.77 13.31 -18.72
N ALA A 150 12.11 13.99 -17.62
CA ALA A 150 13.20 14.97 -17.55
C ALA A 150 14.21 14.60 -16.45
N ILE A 151 15.50 14.55 -16.79
CA ILE A 151 16.60 14.28 -15.86
C ILE A 151 17.56 15.48 -15.88
N ALA A 152 17.82 16.10 -14.73
CA ALA A 152 18.90 17.08 -14.59
C ALA A 152 20.20 16.37 -14.18
N ILE A 153 21.29 16.68 -14.86
CA ILE A 153 22.65 16.29 -14.47
C ILE A 153 23.32 17.50 -13.85
N LEU A 154 23.69 17.37 -12.57
CA LEU A 154 24.33 18.42 -11.77
C LEU A 154 25.78 18.03 -11.47
N PRO A 155 26.79 18.75 -11.98
CA PRO A 155 28.18 18.56 -11.58
C PRO A 155 28.40 19.03 -10.14
N ILE A 156 29.07 18.21 -9.32
CA ILE A 156 29.33 18.53 -7.89
C ILE A 156 30.81 18.42 -7.49
N GLY A 157 31.72 18.22 -8.45
CA GLY A 157 33.17 18.19 -8.26
C GLY A 157 33.94 18.53 -9.54
N ASP A 158 35.22 18.89 -9.41
CA ASP A 158 36.04 19.46 -10.49
C ASP A 158 36.64 18.41 -11.45
N HIS A 159 36.76 17.14 -11.03
CA HIS A 159 37.50 16.11 -11.78
C HIS A 159 36.62 15.18 -12.62
N ALA A 160 35.30 15.30 -12.57
CA ALA A 160 34.39 14.49 -13.37
C ALA A 160 34.29 15.01 -14.82
N ASP A 161 34.59 14.17 -15.81
CA ASP A 161 34.32 14.49 -17.23
C ASP A 161 32.82 14.34 -17.52
N ILE A 162 32.08 15.41 -17.20
CA ILE A 162 30.62 15.47 -17.37
C ILE A 162 30.23 15.36 -18.85
N ALA A 163 31.01 15.92 -19.78
CA ALA A 163 30.68 15.88 -21.21
C ALA A 163 30.70 14.44 -21.74
N THR A 164 31.73 13.67 -21.39
CA THR A 164 31.79 12.22 -21.66
C THR A 164 30.69 11.47 -20.92
N PHE A 165 30.47 11.75 -19.63
CA PHE A 165 29.44 11.08 -18.83
C PHE A 165 28.04 11.23 -19.45
N VAL A 166 27.67 12.46 -19.82
CA VAL A 166 26.37 12.78 -20.44
C VAL A 166 26.21 12.01 -21.75
N GLU A 167 27.20 12.03 -22.64
CA GLU A 167 27.09 11.34 -23.94
C GLU A 167 27.07 9.81 -23.79
N MET A 168 27.89 9.23 -22.91
CA MET A 168 27.86 7.79 -22.61
C MET A 168 26.50 7.37 -22.05
N LEU A 169 25.92 8.15 -21.13
CA LEU A 169 24.61 7.86 -20.55
C LEU A 169 23.50 8.04 -21.59
N ARG A 170 23.54 9.11 -22.39
CA ARG A 170 22.59 9.38 -23.48
C ARG A 170 22.57 8.27 -24.52
N VAL A 171 23.73 7.73 -24.92
CA VAL A 171 23.84 6.58 -25.85
C VAL A 171 23.18 5.33 -25.27
N GLN A 172 23.39 5.02 -23.99
CA GLN A 172 22.78 3.84 -23.36
C GLN A 172 21.28 4.02 -23.10
N LEU A 173 20.82 5.22 -22.76
CA LEU A 173 19.38 5.56 -22.64
C LEU A 173 18.68 5.53 -24.00
N SER A 174 19.37 5.88 -25.10
CA SER A 174 18.86 5.80 -26.47
C SER A 174 18.47 4.38 -26.91
N ALA A 175 18.88 3.34 -26.18
CA ALA A 175 18.40 1.97 -26.40
C ALA A 175 16.99 1.72 -25.83
N PHE A 176 16.44 2.61 -25.01
CA PHE A 176 15.17 2.46 -24.30
C PHE A 176 14.14 3.55 -24.66
N ALA A 177 14.61 4.75 -24.98
CA ALA A 177 13.81 5.97 -25.14
C ALA A 177 14.52 6.91 -26.14
N ALA A 178 13.79 7.64 -26.99
CA ALA A 178 14.37 8.73 -27.78
C ALA A 178 14.96 9.79 -26.82
N THR A 179 16.29 9.85 -26.73
CA THR A 179 16.99 10.59 -25.66
C THR A 179 17.86 11.73 -26.20
N ARG A 180 17.55 12.97 -25.80
CA ARG A 180 18.34 14.18 -26.10
C ARG A 180 19.01 14.75 -24.85
N ALA A 181 20.25 15.23 -25.01
CA ALA A 181 20.91 16.10 -24.05
C ALA A 181 20.73 17.58 -24.46
N VAL A 182 20.57 18.45 -23.46
CA VAL A 182 20.18 19.86 -23.62
C VAL A 182 21.07 20.75 -22.76
N THR A 183 21.63 21.77 -23.39
CA THR A 183 22.37 22.87 -22.75
C THR A 183 21.60 24.19 -22.91
N VAL A 184 22.05 25.25 -22.22
CA VAL A 184 21.44 26.58 -22.35
C VAL A 184 21.50 27.14 -23.78
N ASP A 185 22.47 26.70 -24.60
CA ASP A 185 22.63 27.13 -26.00
C ASP A 185 21.65 26.43 -26.96
N ASP A 186 21.17 25.22 -26.64
CA ASP A 186 20.17 24.50 -27.42
C ASP A 186 18.82 25.25 -27.52
N LEU A 187 18.52 26.11 -26.54
CA LEU A 187 17.31 26.95 -26.51
C LEU A 187 17.32 28.10 -27.54
N GLY A 188 18.48 28.33 -28.18
CA GLY A 188 18.70 29.39 -29.15
C GLY A 188 19.27 30.68 -28.54
N ALA A 189 20.11 31.37 -29.32
CA ALA A 189 20.97 32.46 -28.86
C ALA A 189 20.25 33.59 -28.10
N GLN A 190 18.99 33.91 -28.43
CA GLN A 190 18.21 34.93 -27.72
C GLN A 190 17.89 34.50 -26.29
N ARG A 191 17.37 33.27 -26.10
CA ARG A 191 17.02 32.71 -24.78
C ARG A 191 18.27 32.45 -23.96
N ALA A 192 19.31 31.89 -24.58
CA ALA A 192 20.62 31.71 -23.94
C ALA A 192 21.19 33.04 -23.40
N THR A 193 21.04 34.13 -24.16
CA THR A 193 21.46 35.48 -23.73
C THR A 193 20.63 36.01 -22.56
N GLN A 194 19.32 35.74 -22.54
CA GLN A 194 18.43 36.13 -21.44
C GLN A 194 18.73 35.35 -20.15
N ILE A 195 18.94 34.03 -20.25
CA ILE A 195 19.25 33.15 -19.11
C ILE A 195 20.63 33.45 -18.51
N ARG A 196 21.62 33.81 -19.34
CA ARG A 196 22.96 34.27 -18.91
C ARG A 196 22.99 35.73 -18.44
N GLY A 197 21.86 36.44 -18.50
CA GLY A 197 21.77 37.86 -18.12
C GLY A 197 21.78 38.08 -16.60
N GLN A 198 22.30 39.22 -16.15
CA GLN A 198 22.24 39.61 -14.74
C GLN A 198 20.87 40.20 -14.38
N GLY A 199 19.93 39.34 -13.96
CA GLY A 199 18.62 39.77 -13.46
C GLY A 199 17.64 38.60 -13.32
N ALA A 200 16.50 38.85 -12.68
CA ALA A 200 15.40 37.88 -12.68
C ALA A 200 14.68 37.89 -14.02
N LEU A 201 14.47 36.71 -14.63
CA LEU A 201 13.70 36.57 -15.87
C LEU A 201 12.29 37.16 -15.72
N SER A 202 11.85 37.95 -16.71
CA SER A 202 10.47 38.45 -16.77
C SER A 202 9.47 37.31 -16.99
N ALA A 203 8.19 37.54 -16.68
CA ALA A 203 7.14 36.54 -16.88
C ALA A 203 7.08 36.07 -18.35
N ASP A 204 7.22 36.98 -19.30
CA ASP A 204 7.15 36.66 -20.74
C ASP A 204 8.38 35.87 -21.21
N ALA A 205 9.57 36.19 -20.70
CA ALA A 205 10.78 35.42 -20.99
C ALA A 205 10.72 34.01 -20.41
N ARG A 206 10.12 33.82 -19.22
CA ARG A 206 9.90 32.47 -18.66
C ARG A 206 8.94 31.65 -19.51
N ARG A 207 7.80 32.21 -19.94
CA ARG A 207 6.85 31.49 -20.81
C ARG A 207 7.47 31.09 -22.15
N ASP A 208 8.35 31.92 -22.73
CA ASP A 208 9.10 31.56 -23.95
C ASP A 208 10.15 30.46 -23.72
N ILE A 209 10.81 30.45 -22.57
CA ILE A 209 11.76 29.38 -22.17
C ILE A 209 11.02 28.06 -21.86
N HIS A 210 9.91 28.13 -21.14
CA HIS A 210 9.02 26.99 -20.86
C HIS A 210 8.43 26.40 -22.15
N GLY A 211 7.97 27.24 -23.07
CA GLY A 211 7.54 26.79 -24.41
C GLY A 211 8.66 26.10 -25.19
N ALA A 212 9.92 26.49 -24.98
CA ALA A 212 11.08 25.81 -25.56
C ALA A 212 11.43 24.48 -24.86
N PHE A 213 11.17 24.35 -23.55
CA PHE A 213 11.28 23.07 -22.83
C PHE A 213 10.24 22.08 -23.32
N THR A 214 8.94 22.44 -23.34
CA THR A 214 7.90 21.56 -23.90
C THR A 214 8.17 21.19 -25.36
N ALA A 215 8.64 22.11 -26.21
CA ALA A 215 8.99 21.78 -27.58
C ALA A 215 10.13 20.74 -27.72
N ILE A 216 11.04 20.65 -26.74
CA ILE A 216 12.10 19.63 -26.70
C ILE A 216 11.58 18.32 -26.09
N GLU A 217 10.76 18.39 -25.05
CA GLU A 217 10.16 17.22 -24.39
C GLU A 217 9.11 16.52 -25.28
N ASP A 218 8.31 17.26 -26.06
CA ASP A 218 7.37 16.70 -27.04
C ASP A 218 8.09 15.97 -28.20
N GLU A 219 9.36 16.31 -28.47
CA GLU A 219 10.20 15.65 -29.49
C GLU A 219 10.96 14.41 -28.95
N ASN A 220 11.02 14.20 -27.63
CA ASN A 220 11.93 13.20 -27.02
C ASN A 220 11.27 12.46 -25.83
N ASP A 221 11.22 11.14 -25.90
CA ASP A 221 10.74 10.28 -24.79
C ASP A 221 11.48 10.54 -23.46
N LEU A 222 12.73 11.04 -23.51
CA LEU A 222 13.55 11.37 -22.35
C LEU A 222 14.49 12.57 -22.64
N THR A 223 14.42 13.60 -21.81
CA THR A 223 15.29 14.79 -21.91
C THR A 223 16.31 14.83 -20.78
N ILE A 224 17.57 15.09 -21.10
CA ILE A 224 18.68 15.27 -20.16
C ILE A 224 19.10 16.75 -20.15
N TYR A 225 18.84 17.46 -19.06
CA TYR A 225 19.26 18.83 -18.85
C TYR A 225 20.63 18.89 -18.16
N LEU A 226 21.66 19.42 -18.83
CA LEU A 226 22.98 19.62 -18.22
C LEU A 226 23.03 20.97 -17.50
N ALA A 227 23.07 20.95 -16.17
CA ALA A 227 23.19 22.14 -15.33
C ALA A 227 24.65 22.65 -15.23
N ASP A 228 24.83 23.92 -14.90
CA ASP A 228 26.13 24.46 -14.52
C ASP A 228 26.50 23.99 -13.08
N PRO A 229 27.80 23.82 -12.74
CA PRO A 229 28.21 23.46 -11.37
C PRO A 229 27.84 24.54 -10.31
N ALA A 230 27.69 25.79 -10.76
CA ALA A 230 27.30 26.92 -9.93
C ALA A 230 25.76 27.10 -9.90
N PRO A 231 25.19 27.74 -8.86
CA PRO A 231 23.76 28.04 -8.78
C PRO A 231 23.35 29.19 -9.73
N THR A 232 23.44 28.95 -11.04
CA THR A 232 23.03 29.91 -12.09
C THR A 232 21.51 29.90 -12.30
N THR A 233 21.01 30.87 -13.07
CA THR A 233 19.63 30.87 -13.57
C THR A 233 19.34 29.63 -14.43
N TRP A 234 20.32 29.14 -15.19
CA TRP A 234 20.20 27.91 -15.98
C TRP A 234 20.08 26.67 -15.10
N THR A 235 20.99 26.51 -14.13
CA THR A 235 20.94 25.44 -13.12
C THR A 235 19.62 25.45 -12.37
N THR A 236 19.12 26.63 -11.98
CA THR A 236 17.81 26.76 -11.31
C THR A 236 16.66 26.26 -12.18
N LEU A 237 16.66 26.56 -13.49
CA LEU A 237 15.64 26.09 -14.44
C LEU A 237 15.70 24.57 -14.64
N CYS A 238 16.89 24.00 -14.88
CA CYS A 238 17.10 22.56 -15.03
C CYS A 238 16.56 21.78 -13.82
N LEU A 239 16.86 22.28 -12.62
CA LEU A 239 16.48 21.69 -11.34
C LEU A 239 15.01 21.91 -10.97
N ASN A 240 14.30 22.84 -11.64
CA ASN A 240 12.85 22.98 -11.53
C ASN A 240 12.13 22.06 -12.53
N GLN A 241 12.70 21.85 -13.72
CA GLN A 241 12.09 21.05 -14.79
C GLN A 241 12.20 19.53 -14.58
N ALA A 242 13.26 19.07 -13.92
CA ALA A 242 13.54 17.64 -13.83
C ALA A 242 12.62 16.84 -12.88
N ASP A 243 12.28 15.61 -13.28
CA ASP A 243 11.75 14.57 -12.40
C ASP A 243 12.81 14.05 -11.41
N LEU A 244 14.04 13.96 -11.91
CA LEU A 244 15.20 13.36 -11.26
C LEU A 244 16.43 14.26 -11.40
N VAL A 245 17.13 14.52 -10.30
CA VAL A 245 18.44 15.16 -10.27
C VAL A 245 19.50 14.09 -10.04
N LEU A 246 20.49 14.01 -10.93
CA LEU A 246 21.70 13.21 -10.77
C LEU A 246 22.86 14.12 -10.38
N SER A 247 23.26 14.10 -9.11
CA SER A 247 24.50 14.73 -8.64
C SER A 247 25.69 13.87 -9.08
N ILE A 248 26.63 14.42 -9.86
CA ILE A 248 27.79 13.71 -10.42
C ILE A 248 29.09 14.21 -9.78
N GLY A 249 29.78 13.35 -9.02
CA GLY A 249 31.10 13.62 -8.42
C GLY A 249 32.12 12.56 -8.81
N ALA A 250 33.42 12.91 -8.80
CA ALA A 250 34.47 11.92 -9.04
C ALA A 250 34.96 11.28 -7.73
N VAL A 251 35.25 9.98 -7.75
CA VAL A 251 35.88 9.29 -6.62
C VAL A 251 37.31 9.80 -6.44
N GLY A 252 37.51 10.60 -5.39
CA GLY A 252 38.73 11.36 -5.11
C GLY A 252 38.46 12.86 -4.88
N ASP A 253 37.30 13.38 -5.28
CA ASP A 253 36.83 14.71 -4.92
C ASP A 253 36.46 14.81 -3.42
N ALA A 254 36.36 16.03 -2.89
CA ALA A 254 35.92 16.25 -1.52
C ALA A 254 34.39 16.08 -1.39
N PRO A 255 33.88 15.26 -0.45
CA PRO A 255 32.46 14.87 -0.37
C PRO A 255 31.48 15.97 0.07
N ASN A 256 31.93 17.23 0.14
CA ASN A 256 31.12 18.37 0.56
C ASN A 256 29.94 18.63 -0.39
N LEU A 257 28.92 19.34 0.09
CA LEU A 257 27.84 19.85 -0.77
C LEU A 257 28.36 21.00 -1.65
N SER A 258 27.96 21.02 -2.92
CA SER A 258 28.16 22.20 -3.77
C SER A 258 27.17 23.33 -3.41
N GLU A 259 27.46 24.57 -3.80
CA GLU A 259 26.51 25.68 -3.62
C GLU A 259 25.18 25.45 -4.35
N ALA A 260 25.22 24.74 -5.48
CA ALA A 260 24.02 24.33 -6.21
C ALA A 260 23.22 23.26 -5.44
N GLU A 261 23.87 22.25 -4.85
CA GLU A 261 23.19 21.25 -4.00
C GLU A 261 22.59 21.88 -2.73
N ALA A 262 23.29 22.84 -2.10
CA ALA A 262 22.75 23.57 -0.96
C ALA A 262 21.46 24.33 -1.33
N SER A 263 21.37 24.85 -2.57
CA SER A 263 20.15 25.51 -3.08
C SER A 263 18.98 24.54 -3.37
N LEU A 264 19.24 23.25 -3.55
CA LEU A 264 18.23 22.19 -3.64
C LEU A 264 17.73 21.78 -2.24
N LEU A 265 18.65 21.52 -1.32
CA LEU A 265 18.34 21.01 0.02
C LEU A 265 17.59 22.03 0.90
N GLY A 266 17.64 23.33 0.56
CA GLY A 266 16.85 24.38 1.21
C GLY A 266 15.38 24.47 0.80
N ARG A 267 14.86 23.55 -0.04
CA ARG A 267 13.45 23.58 -0.50
C ARG A 267 12.51 22.96 0.54
N VAL A 268 11.31 23.55 0.65
CA VAL A 268 10.50 23.52 1.89
C VAL A 268 9.62 22.26 2.07
N ASP A 269 9.46 21.42 1.04
CA ASP A 269 8.60 20.23 1.10
C ASP A 269 9.29 19.00 0.43
N PRO A 270 9.63 17.94 1.22
CA PRO A 270 10.24 16.72 0.68
C PRO A 270 9.37 15.95 -0.32
N ASP A 271 8.04 16.06 -0.29
CA ASP A 271 7.15 15.35 -1.23
C ASP A 271 7.06 16.04 -2.61
N LEU A 272 7.61 17.25 -2.72
CA LEU A 272 7.63 18.09 -3.92
C LEU A 272 9.04 18.33 -4.47
N ALA A 273 10.09 18.04 -3.70
CA ALA A 273 11.45 18.05 -4.21
C ALA A 273 11.59 17.03 -5.37
N PRO A 274 12.35 17.35 -6.44
CA PRO A 274 12.69 16.35 -7.45
C PRO A 274 13.53 15.25 -6.80
N ARG A 275 13.37 14.00 -7.26
CA ARG A 275 14.11 12.87 -6.68
C ARG A 275 15.60 13.10 -6.91
N SER A 276 16.42 13.05 -5.86
CA SER A 276 17.88 13.23 -5.98
C SER A 276 18.60 11.90 -5.83
N GLU A 277 19.45 11.56 -6.79
CA GLU A 277 20.32 10.38 -6.78
C GLU A 277 21.78 10.80 -7.00
N LEU A 278 22.71 10.12 -6.32
CA LEU A 278 24.15 10.39 -6.43
C LEU A 278 24.80 9.41 -7.42
N VAL A 279 25.66 9.89 -8.30
CA VAL A 279 26.52 9.05 -9.14
C VAL A 279 27.99 9.36 -8.86
N LEU A 280 28.70 8.38 -8.33
CA LEU A 280 30.14 8.44 -8.14
C LEU A 280 30.86 7.86 -9.36
N VAL A 281 31.63 8.71 -10.03
CA VAL A 281 32.40 8.37 -11.23
C VAL A 281 33.81 7.98 -10.81
N HIS A 282 34.17 6.71 -11.05
CA HIS A 282 35.52 6.23 -10.90
C HIS A 282 36.35 6.52 -12.15
N ASN A 283 37.67 6.41 -12.01
CA ASN A 283 38.57 6.16 -13.12
C ASN A 283 38.17 4.90 -13.92
N ARG A 284 38.88 4.61 -15.02
CA ARG A 284 38.63 3.41 -15.85
C ARG A 284 38.68 2.10 -15.05
N ASP A 285 39.60 2.04 -14.09
CA ASP A 285 39.73 0.95 -13.14
C ASP A 285 38.95 1.25 -11.85
N TRP A 286 38.51 0.20 -11.15
CA TRP A 286 37.80 0.36 -9.89
C TRP A 286 38.70 0.96 -8.80
N GLN A 287 38.09 1.70 -7.87
CA GLN A 287 38.79 2.35 -6.76
C GLN A 287 38.11 1.91 -5.46
N ASP A 288 38.83 1.17 -4.60
CA ASP A 288 38.23 0.55 -3.40
C ASP A 288 37.94 1.53 -2.26
N ASP A 289 38.55 2.72 -2.27
CA ASP A 289 38.38 3.77 -1.25
C ASP A 289 37.52 4.91 -1.83
N CYS A 290 36.20 4.74 -1.76
CA CYS A 290 35.23 5.69 -2.34
C CYS A 290 34.75 6.76 -1.34
N ALA A 291 34.91 6.50 -0.04
CA ALA A 291 34.29 7.26 1.05
C ALA A 291 32.77 7.51 0.83
N THR A 292 32.03 6.55 0.26
CA THR A 292 30.63 6.77 -0.17
C THR A 292 29.71 7.17 1.00
N ALA A 293 29.97 6.65 2.20
CA ALA A 293 29.28 7.07 3.42
C ALA A 293 29.47 8.57 3.72
N GLU A 294 30.62 9.16 3.41
CA GLU A 294 30.90 10.59 3.60
C GLU A 294 30.21 11.44 2.52
N TRP A 295 30.11 10.94 1.29
CA TRP A 295 29.31 11.58 0.22
C TRP A 295 27.81 11.59 0.55
N LEU A 296 27.30 10.52 1.17
CA LEU A 296 25.89 10.38 1.53
C LEU A 296 25.53 11.14 2.81
N ALA A 297 26.41 11.20 3.81
CA ALA A 297 26.12 11.81 5.11
C ALA A 297 25.54 13.25 5.08
N PRO A 298 25.97 14.18 4.18
CA PRO A 298 25.37 15.51 4.08
C PRO A 298 24.20 15.61 3.09
N ARG A 299 23.81 14.51 2.40
CA ARG A 299 22.82 14.52 1.30
C ARG A 299 21.58 13.68 1.64
N ASN A 300 20.39 14.24 1.41
CA ASN A 300 19.14 13.47 1.46
C ASN A 300 18.89 12.71 0.14
N THR A 301 19.79 11.78 -0.18
CA THR A 301 19.85 11.04 -1.45
C THR A 301 18.93 9.81 -1.45
N ALA A 302 18.13 9.62 -2.50
CA ALA A 302 17.10 8.58 -2.59
C ALA A 302 17.61 7.19 -3.07
N ASP A 303 18.66 7.17 -3.90
CA ASP A 303 19.53 6.01 -4.20
C ASP A 303 20.85 6.53 -4.76
N PHE A 304 21.87 5.70 -4.85
CA PHE A 304 23.18 6.08 -5.38
C PHE A 304 23.80 4.97 -6.24
N HIS A 305 24.69 5.37 -7.14
CA HIS A 305 25.26 4.52 -8.19
C HIS A 305 26.74 4.76 -8.35
N HIS A 306 27.46 3.70 -8.73
CA HIS A 306 28.87 3.76 -9.10
C HIS A 306 29.05 3.38 -10.56
N VAL A 307 29.83 4.16 -11.30
CA VAL A 307 30.23 3.86 -12.69
C VAL A 307 31.72 4.13 -12.89
N ARG A 308 32.41 3.31 -13.68
CA ARG A 308 33.76 3.63 -14.16
C ARG A 308 33.68 4.43 -15.45
N ALA A 309 34.45 5.51 -15.54
CA ALA A 309 34.59 6.28 -16.77
C ALA A 309 35.00 5.36 -17.93
N TRP A 310 34.39 5.56 -19.10
CA TRP A 310 34.64 4.78 -20.34
C TRP A 310 34.26 3.29 -20.28
N VAL A 311 33.56 2.81 -19.24
CA VAL A 311 33.07 1.42 -19.14
C VAL A 311 31.59 1.31 -19.49
N GLU A 312 31.29 0.96 -20.74
CA GLU A 312 29.93 0.88 -21.29
C GLU A 312 28.94 0.09 -20.40
N GLY A 313 29.37 -1.06 -19.87
CA GLY A 313 28.50 -1.92 -19.04
C GLY A 313 28.00 -1.29 -17.74
N ASP A 314 28.71 -0.29 -17.20
CA ASP A 314 28.27 0.45 -16.01
C ASP A 314 27.22 1.52 -16.38
N PHE A 315 27.41 2.23 -17.50
CA PHE A 315 26.41 3.14 -18.03
C PHE A 315 25.15 2.40 -18.51
N ALA A 316 25.30 1.18 -19.04
CA ALA A 316 24.18 0.32 -19.40
C ALA A 316 23.37 -0.13 -18.16
N ARG A 317 24.04 -0.39 -17.03
CA ARG A 317 23.38 -0.64 -15.72
C ARG A 317 22.60 0.60 -15.26
N LEU A 318 23.23 1.77 -15.29
CA LEU A 318 22.58 3.02 -14.91
C LEU A 318 21.36 3.31 -15.81
N ALA A 319 21.49 3.19 -17.13
CA ALA A 319 20.37 3.38 -18.06
C ALA A 319 19.20 2.39 -17.83
N ARG A 320 19.48 1.12 -17.51
CA ARG A 320 18.44 0.16 -17.10
C ARG A 320 17.74 0.58 -15.81
N ILE A 321 18.48 1.02 -14.80
CA ILE A 321 17.93 1.50 -13.53
C ILE A 321 17.02 2.71 -13.75
N LEU A 322 17.51 3.73 -14.43
CA LEU A 322 16.79 5.00 -14.65
C LEU A 322 15.52 4.84 -15.49
N THR A 323 15.48 3.85 -16.40
CA THR A 323 14.30 3.58 -17.24
C THR A 323 13.34 2.53 -16.65
N GLY A 324 13.62 1.99 -15.46
CA GLY A 324 12.82 0.91 -14.85
C GLY A 324 13.01 -0.47 -15.49
N ASN A 325 14.03 -0.65 -16.34
CA ASN A 325 14.39 -1.89 -17.03
C ASN A 325 15.49 -2.70 -16.31
N ALA A 326 15.77 -2.38 -15.04
CA ALA A 326 16.76 -3.10 -14.22
C ALA A 326 16.36 -4.55 -13.95
N ILE A 327 17.36 -5.42 -13.82
CA ILE A 327 17.17 -6.81 -13.35
C ILE A 327 17.76 -6.92 -11.94
N ASN A 328 16.87 -7.07 -10.96
CA ASN A 328 17.20 -7.10 -9.55
C ASN A 328 17.21 -8.56 -9.05
N LEU A 329 18.33 -9.05 -8.55
CA LEU A 329 18.50 -10.45 -8.13
C LEU A 329 18.30 -10.62 -6.61
N VAL A 330 17.63 -11.69 -6.19
CA VAL A 330 17.34 -12.03 -4.80
C VAL A 330 17.75 -13.48 -4.50
N LEU A 331 18.68 -13.68 -3.57
CA LEU A 331 19.28 -14.97 -3.24
C LEU A 331 18.86 -15.46 -1.85
N GLY A 332 18.06 -16.53 -1.80
CA GLY A 332 17.53 -17.07 -0.55
C GLY A 332 18.55 -17.80 0.33
N GLY A 333 18.24 -17.94 1.62
CA GLY A 333 19.03 -18.74 2.56
C GLY A 333 18.80 -20.25 2.43
N GLY A 334 19.81 -21.06 2.78
CA GLY A 334 19.72 -22.52 2.72
C GLY A 334 21.00 -23.30 3.08
N GLY A 335 22.00 -22.68 3.70
CA GLY A 335 23.31 -23.29 3.97
C GLY A 335 23.97 -23.81 2.68
N ALA A 336 24.48 -25.03 2.68
CA ALA A 336 25.13 -25.67 1.53
C ALA A 336 24.27 -25.67 0.24
N ARG A 337 22.93 -25.68 0.36
CA ARG A 337 22.02 -25.59 -0.80
C ARG A 337 22.20 -24.29 -1.59
N GLY A 338 22.68 -23.22 -0.94
CA GLY A 338 22.97 -21.93 -1.56
C GLY A 338 24.04 -21.97 -2.66
N PHE A 339 24.90 -23.00 -2.69
CA PHE A 339 25.87 -23.16 -3.79
C PHE A 339 25.21 -23.30 -5.18
N ALA A 340 23.93 -23.69 -5.24
CA ALA A 340 23.15 -23.68 -6.48
C ALA A 340 23.08 -22.28 -7.13
N GLN A 341 23.12 -21.22 -6.33
CA GLN A 341 23.06 -19.83 -6.79
C GLN A 341 24.31 -19.45 -7.59
N ILE A 342 25.48 -20.03 -7.29
CA ILE A 342 26.70 -19.89 -8.09
C ILE A 342 26.46 -20.43 -9.51
N GLY A 343 25.77 -21.56 -9.62
CA GLY A 343 25.31 -22.12 -10.89
C GLY A 343 24.30 -21.25 -11.63
N VAL A 344 23.34 -20.65 -10.92
CA VAL A 344 22.40 -19.69 -11.52
C VAL A 344 23.13 -18.47 -12.10
N LEU A 345 24.05 -17.88 -11.34
CA LEU A 345 24.89 -16.75 -11.79
C LEU A 345 25.72 -17.13 -13.02
N ARG A 346 26.23 -18.37 -13.09
CA ARG A 346 26.91 -18.93 -14.28
C ARG A 346 26.01 -18.95 -15.51
N ALA A 347 24.78 -19.43 -15.38
CA ALA A 347 23.81 -19.49 -16.48
C ALA A 347 23.42 -18.09 -16.98
N PHE A 348 23.16 -17.15 -16.07
CA PHE A 348 22.82 -15.75 -16.40
C PHE A 348 23.97 -15.06 -17.13
N LYS A 349 25.22 -15.21 -16.64
CA LYS A 349 26.42 -14.66 -17.27
C LYS A 349 26.68 -15.23 -18.68
N GLN A 350 26.31 -16.49 -18.94
CA GLN A 350 26.38 -17.09 -20.28
C GLN A 350 25.24 -16.63 -21.20
N ALA A 351 24.03 -16.48 -20.67
CA ALA A 351 22.88 -15.94 -21.40
C ALA A 351 23.06 -14.47 -21.79
N GLY A 352 23.92 -13.73 -21.09
CA GLY A 352 24.06 -12.28 -21.24
C GLY A 352 22.98 -11.49 -20.49
N VAL A 353 22.23 -12.13 -19.59
CA VAL A 353 21.25 -11.46 -18.73
C VAL A 353 21.99 -10.64 -17.68
N PRO A 354 21.84 -9.30 -17.66
CA PRO A 354 22.48 -8.46 -16.65
C PRO A 354 21.85 -8.66 -15.27
N ILE A 355 22.59 -8.27 -14.24
CA ILE A 355 22.12 -8.16 -12.86
C ILE A 355 22.58 -6.79 -12.36
N ASP A 356 21.63 -5.95 -11.98
CA ASP A 356 21.83 -4.52 -11.71
C ASP A 356 21.78 -4.18 -10.22
N ARG A 357 21.08 -4.99 -9.42
CA ARG A 357 21.07 -4.97 -7.95
C ARG A 357 21.02 -6.39 -7.39
N VAL A 358 21.49 -6.59 -6.16
CA VAL A 358 21.52 -7.91 -5.48
C VAL A 358 21.03 -7.81 -4.04
N ALA A 359 20.15 -8.73 -3.63
CA ALA A 359 19.76 -8.94 -2.24
C ALA A 359 20.06 -10.39 -1.82
N GLY A 360 20.39 -10.63 -0.55
CA GLY A 360 20.66 -11.99 -0.08
C GLY A 360 20.42 -12.26 1.40
N THR A 361 20.20 -13.52 1.75
CA THR A 361 20.05 -14.00 3.14
C THR A 361 20.95 -15.20 3.42
N SER A 362 21.61 -15.23 4.58
CA SER A 362 22.47 -16.35 5.00
C SER A 362 23.51 -16.69 3.91
N MET A 363 23.61 -17.93 3.42
CA MET A 363 24.49 -18.27 2.28
C MET A 363 24.28 -17.37 1.04
N GLY A 364 23.03 -16.99 0.74
CA GLY A 364 22.72 -16.09 -0.38
C GLY A 364 23.27 -14.67 -0.21
N SER A 365 23.49 -14.21 1.03
CA SER A 365 24.20 -12.95 1.29
C SER A 365 25.68 -13.05 0.94
N LEU A 366 26.34 -14.18 1.24
CA LEU A 366 27.75 -14.41 0.89
C LEU A 366 27.95 -14.54 -0.63
N VAL A 367 27.16 -15.39 -1.30
CA VAL A 367 27.25 -15.57 -2.76
C VAL A 367 26.87 -14.28 -3.49
N GLY A 368 25.83 -13.59 -3.04
CA GLY A 368 25.39 -12.32 -3.61
C GLY A 368 26.41 -11.20 -3.45
N ALA A 369 27.06 -11.10 -2.29
CA ALA A 369 28.10 -10.10 -2.05
C ALA A 369 29.34 -10.32 -2.89
N LEU A 370 29.84 -11.56 -3.00
CA LEU A 370 31.01 -11.88 -3.83
C LEU A 370 30.72 -11.56 -5.31
N TYR A 371 29.51 -11.85 -5.80
CA TYR A 371 29.08 -11.43 -7.14
C TYR A 371 28.99 -9.90 -7.27
N ALA A 372 28.44 -9.20 -6.27
CA ALA A 372 28.29 -7.75 -6.29
C ALA A 372 29.60 -6.96 -6.13
N LEU A 373 30.66 -7.60 -5.60
CA LEU A 373 32.06 -7.15 -5.71
C LEU A 373 32.64 -7.30 -7.14
N GLY A 374 31.88 -7.82 -8.10
CA GLY A 374 32.29 -7.98 -9.51
C GLY A 374 33.16 -9.21 -9.80
N MET A 375 33.26 -10.16 -8.88
CA MET A 375 34.13 -11.34 -9.00
C MET A 375 33.71 -12.30 -10.13
N GLY A 376 34.66 -13.10 -10.63
CA GLY A 376 34.39 -14.21 -11.54
C GLY A 376 33.61 -15.32 -10.85
N ILE A 377 32.83 -16.09 -11.62
CA ILE A 377 32.06 -17.22 -11.08
C ILE A 377 32.98 -18.29 -10.51
N ASP A 378 34.13 -18.50 -11.14
CA ASP A 378 35.16 -19.44 -10.69
C ASP A 378 35.83 -18.93 -9.39
N ASP A 379 36.09 -17.62 -9.27
CA ASP A 379 36.60 -17.00 -8.03
C ASP A 379 35.59 -17.14 -6.87
N ILE A 380 34.29 -16.90 -7.13
CA ILE A 380 33.20 -17.10 -6.17
C ILE A 380 33.13 -18.57 -5.73
N THR A 381 33.36 -19.50 -6.66
CA THR A 381 33.39 -20.94 -6.39
C THR A 381 34.55 -21.30 -5.46
N GLU A 382 35.76 -20.80 -5.76
CA GLU A 382 36.97 -21.14 -5.00
C GLU A 382 36.99 -20.48 -3.61
N ILE A 383 36.56 -19.22 -3.48
CA ILE A 383 36.37 -18.58 -2.17
C ILE A 383 35.38 -19.37 -1.29
N ASN A 384 34.35 -19.97 -1.88
CA ASN A 384 33.44 -20.84 -1.13
C ASN A 384 34.07 -22.22 -0.79
N ARG A 385 34.96 -22.76 -1.63
CA ARG A 385 35.79 -23.93 -1.26
C ARG A 385 36.68 -23.61 -0.06
N GLU A 386 37.45 -22.53 -0.13
CA GLU A 386 38.37 -22.10 0.93
C GLU A 386 37.64 -21.88 2.26
N ILE A 387 36.50 -21.17 2.25
CA ILE A 387 35.73 -20.89 3.46
C ILE A 387 35.12 -22.17 4.03
N TRP A 388 34.42 -22.98 3.22
CA TRP A 388 33.54 -24.05 3.74
C TRP A 388 34.19 -25.43 3.77
N ILE A 389 34.92 -25.82 2.73
CA ILE A 389 35.51 -27.16 2.57
C ILE A 389 36.87 -27.23 3.26
N ASP A 390 37.76 -26.28 3.03
CA ASP A 390 39.13 -26.32 3.58
C ASP A 390 39.22 -25.66 4.97
N GLY A 391 38.64 -24.47 5.12
CA GLY A 391 38.59 -23.71 6.39
C GLY A 391 37.71 -24.34 7.48
N LYS A 392 36.78 -25.23 7.10
CA LYS A 392 35.90 -26.03 7.97
C LYS A 392 35.29 -25.18 9.10
N PRO A 393 34.47 -24.18 8.77
CA PRO A 393 34.26 -22.97 9.57
C PRO A 393 33.40 -23.21 10.82
N LEU A 394 32.75 -24.39 10.92
CA LEU A 394 31.89 -24.81 12.02
C LEU A 394 32.59 -25.77 13.01
N SER A 395 33.91 -25.96 12.90
CA SER A 395 34.67 -26.96 13.67
C SER A 395 35.30 -26.43 14.97
N ASP A 396 35.12 -25.16 15.33
CA ASP A 396 35.56 -24.58 16.61
C ASP A 396 34.49 -24.72 17.71
N TYR A 397 34.19 -25.97 18.09
CA TYR A 397 33.19 -26.33 19.11
C TYR A 397 33.38 -25.63 20.48
N THR A 398 32.28 -25.47 21.23
CA THR A 398 32.28 -24.89 22.57
C THR A 398 31.25 -25.54 23.51
N PHE A 399 31.26 -25.15 24.78
CA PHE A 399 30.26 -25.61 25.75
C PHE A 399 28.87 -25.02 25.41
N PRO A 400 27.81 -25.83 25.23
CA PRO A 400 26.55 -25.40 24.63
C PRO A 400 25.60 -24.67 25.60
N ALA A 401 26.11 -23.62 26.27
CA ALA A 401 25.28 -22.72 27.09
C ALA A 401 24.61 -21.59 26.28
N ILE A 402 25.15 -21.27 25.10
CA ILE A 402 24.64 -20.21 24.20
C ILE A 402 24.68 -20.66 22.74
N ALA A 403 25.77 -21.33 22.32
CA ALA A 403 25.94 -21.89 20.99
C ALA A 403 26.79 -23.17 21.02
N ILE A 404 26.64 -24.03 20.02
CA ILE A 404 27.45 -25.27 19.87
C ILE A 404 28.87 -24.95 19.38
N VAL A 405 29.03 -23.88 18.61
CA VAL A 405 30.29 -23.48 17.95
C VAL A 405 30.69 -22.06 18.38
N ARG A 406 32.00 -21.76 18.49
CA ARG A 406 32.50 -20.42 18.85
C ARG A 406 32.35 -19.39 17.72
N GLY A 407 32.26 -19.85 16.48
CA GLY A 407 32.07 -19.01 15.29
C GLY A 407 33.27 -18.09 14.97
N ARG A 408 34.42 -18.29 15.63
CA ARG A 408 35.64 -17.51 15.38
C ARG A 408 36.30 -17.93 14.08
N ARG A 409 36.22 -19.21 13.71
CA ARG A 409 36.69 -19.70 12.39
C ARG A 409 35.90 -19.06 11.25
N LEU A 410 34.56 -19.17 11.28
CA LEU A 410 33.68 -18.51 10.30
C LEU A 410 33.92 -16.99 10.23
N HIS A 411 33.99 -16.30 11.38
CA HIS A 411 34.29 -14.86 11.44
C HIS A 411 35.60 -14.52 10.74
N ASN A 412 36.69 -15.21 11.07
CA ASN A 412 38.01 -14.94 10.49
C ASN A 412 38.04 -15.21 8.97
N LEU A 413 37.41 -16.29 8.51
CA LEU A 413 37.39 -16.68 7.09
C LEU A 413 36.58 -15.69 6.24
N VAL A 414 35.36 -15.35 6.66
CA VAL A 414 34.51 -14.37 5.97
C VAL A 414 35.14 -12.98 5.96
N LYS A 415 35.75 -12.56 7.08
CA LYS A 415 36.51 -11.30 7.18
C LYS A 415 37.79 -11.31 6.34
N HIS A 416 38.43 -12.47 6.14
CA HIS A 416 39.59 -12.58 5.28
C HIS A 416 39.21 -12.44 3.80
N ALA A 417 38.18 -13.15 3.32
CA ALA A 417 37.75 -13.09 1.91
C ALA A 417 37.18 -11.71 1.50
N LEU A 418 36.46 -11.04 2.40
CA LEU A 418 35.78 -9.78 2.08
C LEU A 418 36.59 -8.51 2.43
N HIS A 419 37.61 -8.65 3.29
CA HIS A 419 38.43 -7.56 3.84
C HIS A 419 37.58 -6.51 4.60
N GLY A 420 38.09 -5.28 4.77
CA GLY A 420 37.40 -4.18 5.43
C GLY A 420 36.36 -3.43 4.57
N ARG A 421 36.02 -3.96 3.39
CA ARG A 421 35.13 -3.31 2.41
C ARG A 421 33.75 -2.99 2.98
N LYS A 422 33.14 -1.93 2.44
CA LYS A 422 31.80 -1.47 2.78
C LYS A 422 30.73 -2.00 1.82
N ILE A 423 29.47 -1.86 2.19
CA ILE A 423 28.31 -2.26 1.38
C ILE A 423 27.94 -1.15 0.39
N GLU A 424 28.14 0.10 0.80
CA GLU A 424 28.01 1.30 -0.02
C GLU A 424 29.08 1.33 -1.14
N ASP A 425 30.34 0.98 -0.87
CA ASP A 425 31.44 1.02 -1.84
C ASP A 425 31.47 -0.20 -2.81
N MET A 426 30.29 -0.70 -3.24
CA MET A 426 30.18 -1.92 -4.06
C MET A 426 29.83 -1.65 -5.54
N PRO A 427 30.52 -2.30 -6.52
CA PRO A 427 30.25 -2.14 -7.96
C PRO A 427 28.81 -2.40 -8.41
N ILE A 428 28.13 -3.33 -7.75
CA ILE A 428 26.70 -3.60 -7.92
C ILE A 428 26.04 -3.37 -6.57
N ARG A 429 24.92 -2.63 -6.54
CA ARG A 429 24.21 -2.29 -5.30
C ARG A 429 23.75 -3.56 -4.60
N PHE A 430 24.20 -3.75 -3.36
CA PHE A 430 23.95 -4.95 -2.56
C PHE A 430 23.22 -4.60 -1.26
N PHE A 431 22.36 -5.51 -0.78
CA PHE A 431 21.98 -5.55 0.63
C PHE A 431 21.77 -6.98 1.13
N CYS A 432 21.84 -7.17 2.45
CA CYS A 432 21.42 -8.42 3.09
C CYS A 432 20.58 -8.17 4.34
N VAL A 433 19.96 -9.22 4.89
CA VAL A 433 19.08 -9.11 6.07
C VAL A 433 19.48 -10.07 7.20
N SER A 434 19.26 -9.63 8.43
CA SER A 434 19.36 -10.42 9.66
C SER A 434 18.14 -10.16 10.54
N GLY A 435 17.68 -11.13 11.33
CA GLY A 435 16.69 -10.83 12.36
C GLY A 435 17.35 -10.11 13.55
N ASP A 436 16.78 -9.01 14.04
CA ASP A 436 17.23 -8.36 15.27
C ASP A 436 16.35 -8.77 16.46
N LEU A 437 16.96 -9.38 17.48
CA LEU A 437 16.29 -9.75 18.72
C LEU A 437 16.12 -8.56 19.69
N THR A 438 16.78 -7.42 19.43
CA THR A 438 16.60 -6.18 20.22
C THR A 438 15.37 -5.40 19.76
N ALA A 439 15.22 -5.13 18.47
CA ALA A 439 14.06 -4.44 17.89
C ALA A 439 12.87 -5.35 17.55
N THR A 440 13.05 -6.67 17.56
CA THR A 440 12.06 -7.68 17.12
C THR A 440 11.59 -7.51 15.66
N ASP A 441 12.49 -7.06 14.79
CA ASP A 441 12.23 -6.78 13.37
C ASP A 441 13.40 -7.22 12.46
N LEU A 442 13.25 -7.05 11.14
CA LEU A 442 14.28 -7.26 10.13
C LEU A 442 15.29 -6.10 10.11
N MET A 443 16.54 -6.38 10.46
CA MET A 443 17.65 -5.47 10.23
C MET A 443 18.18 -5.65 8.80
N MET A 444 18.04 -4.62 7.97
CA MET A 444 18.68 -4.53 6.65
C MET A 444 20.13 -4.03 6.80
N HIS A 445 21.01 -4.59 5.99
CA HIS A 445 22.42 -4.19 5.86
C HIS A 445 22.65 -3.78 4.40
N ASP A 446 22.38 -2.52 4.10
CA ASP A 446 22.64 -1.81 2.84
C ASP A 446 23.77 -0.77 2.98
N HIS A 447 24.28 -0.59 4.19
CA HIS A 447 25.38 0.30 4.57
C HIS A 447 26.25 -0.33 5.68
N GLY A 448 27.51 0.08 5.79
CA GLY A 448 28.45 -0.40 6.80
C GLY A 448 29.37 -1.52 6.29
N THR A 449 30.04 -2.23 7.19
CA THR A 449 31.10 -3.18 6.81
C THR A 449 30.53 -4.50 6.29
N LEU A 450 30.93 -4.88 5.06
CA LEU A 450 30.33 -5.98 4.31
C LEU A 450 30.39 -7.34 5.03
N TRP A 451 31.54 -7.68 5.62
CA TRP A 451 31.69 -8.93 6.37
C TRP A 451 30.85 -8.97 7.66
N GLU A 452 30.49 -7.81 8.22
CA GLU A 452 29.69 -7.72 9.45
C GLU A 452 28.21 -8.04 9.15
N GLY A 453 27.65 -7.44 8.10
CA GLY A 453 26.29 -7.75 7.64
C GLY A 453 26.11 -9.21 7.22
N ILE A 454 27.08 -9.77 6.48
CA ILE A 454 27.04 -11.18 6.05
C ILE A 454 27.22 -12.14 7.24
N ARG A 455 28.13 -11.83 8.17
CA ARG A 455 28.28 -12.63 9.41
C ARG A 455 27.03 -12.56 10.27
N ALA A 456 26.36 -11.41 10.36
CA ALA A 456 25.06 -11.27 11.02
C ALA A 456 23.98 -12.11 10.31
N SER A 457 23.83 -11.94 8.99
CA SER A 457 22.85 -12.65 8.14
C SER A 457 22.97 -14.18 8.18
N GLY A 458 24.17 -14.73 8.49
CA GLY A 458 24.42 -16.16 8.70
C GLY A 458 24.48 -16.63 10.17
N SER A 459 23.99 -15.84 11.14
CA SER A 459 24.07 -16.15 12.59
C SER A 459 23.01 -17.15 13.05
N ILE A 460 23.06 -18.41 12.59
CA ILE A 460 21.99 -19.38 12.87
C ILE A 460 21.87 -19.66 14.38
N PRO A 461 20.70 -19.40 15.01
CA PRO A 461 20.48 -19.62 16.44
C PRO A 461 20.87 -21.02 16.93
N GLY A 462 21.50 -21.08 18.10
CA GLY A 462 21.94 -22.32 18.76
C GLY A 462 23.15 -23.02 18.13
N ALA A 463 23.35 -22.93 16.81
CA ALA A 463 24.55 -23.42 16.15
C ALA A 463 25.73 -22.46 16.33
N GLY A 464 25.56 -21.21 15.90
CA GLY A 464 26.53 -20.13 16.08
C GLY A 464 26.08 -19.12 17.15
N PRO A 465 27.00 -18.30 17.68
CA PRO A 465 26.63 -17.20 18.55
C PRO A 465 25.98 -16.07 17.72
N PRO A 466 25.00 -15.34 18.29
CA PRO A 466 24.46 -14.13 17.69
C PRO A 466 25.55 -13.07 17.51
N MET A 467 25.34 -12.15 16.58
CA MET A 467 26.24 -11.04 16.33
C MET A 467 25.77 -9.77 17.03
N PHE A 468 26.61 -9.25 17.92
CA PHE A 468 26.39 -7.94 18.56
C PHE A 468 26.96 -6.85 17.66
N LEU A 469 26.10 -5.98 17.12
CA LEU A 469 26.48 -4.91 16.20
C LEU A 469 25.69 -3.64 16.56
N ASN A 470 26.37 -2.52 16.78
CA ASN A 470 25.77 -1.21 17.11
C ASN A 470 24.77 -1.20 18.29
N GLY A 471 24.80 -2.21 19.17
CA GLY A 471 23.86 -2.38 20.30
C GLY A 471 22.71 -3.37 20.04
N HIS A 472 22.56 -3.84 18.80
CA HIS A 472 21.57 -4.83 18.36
C HIS A 472 22.08 -6.27 18.54
N VAL A 473 21.16 -7.24 18.62
CA VAL A 473 21.47 -8.67 18.84
C VAL A 473 20.97 -9.47 17.64
N LEU A 474 21.85 -9.63 16.66
CA LEU A 474 21.49 -10.09 15.33
C LEU A 474 21.62 -11.62 15.17
N VAL A 475 20.64 -12.23 14.52
CA VAL A 475 20.56 -13.65 14.15
C VAL A 475 20.32 -13.83 12.64
N ASP A 476 20.47 -15.06 12.13
CA ASP A 476 20.31 -15.38 10.71
C ASP A 476 19.00 -14.82 10.11
N GLY A 477 19.10 -14.17 8.94
CA GLY A 477 17.95 -13.50 8.33
C GLY A 477 16.80 -14.45 7.99
N GLY A 478 17.10 -15.74 7.77
CA GLY A 478 16.12 -16.78 7.48
C GLY A 478 15.09 -17.03 8.59
N VAL A 479 15.28 -16.47 9.79
CA VAL A 479 14.29 -16.45 10.87
C VAL A 479 13.05 -15.62 10.49
N LEU A 480 13.25 -14.45 9.86
CA LEU A 480 12.16 -13.50 9.54
C LEU A 480 11.91 -13.35 8.03
N ASN A 481 12.98 -13.32 7.22
CA ASN A 481 12.87 -13.28 5.77
C ASN A 481 14.00 -14.05 5.08
N ASN A 482 13.73 -15.30 4.70
CA ASN A 482 14.67 -16.16 3.97
C ASN A 482 14.81 -15.83 2.48
N LEU A 483 13.98 -14.94 1.91
CA LEU A 483 13.97 -14.59 0.48
C LEU A 483 13.46 -13.14 0.28
N PRO A 484 14.33 -12.13 0.48
CA PRO A 484 13.97 -10.72 0.66
C PRO A 484 13.61 -9.98 -0.64
N GLY A 485 12.76 -10.60 -1.46
CA GLY A 485 12.30 -10.03 -2.74
C GLY A 485 11.15 -9.05 -2.57
N ASP A 486 10.36 -9.17 -1.50
CA ASP A 486 9.45 -8.13 -1.02
C ASP A 486 10.20 -6.81 -0.80
N LEU A 487 11.30 -6.84 -0.02
CA LEU A 487 12.14 -5.66 0.24
C LEU A 487 12.81 -5.12 -1.04
N MET A 488 13.14 -6.00 -1.99
CA MET A 488 13.65 -5.58 -3.30
C MET A 488 12.58 -4.86 -4.14
N MET A 489 11.36 -5.42 -4.21
CA MET A 489 10.23 -4.87 -4.98
C MET A 489 9.68 -3.57 -4.39
N ASP A 490 9.66 -3.46 -3.07
CA ASP A 490 9.08 -2.30 -2.37
C ASP A 490 10.07 -1.12 -2.32
N ARG A 491 11.38 -1.36 -2.54
CA ARG A 491 12.43 -0.32 -2.62
C ARG A 491 12.86 0.04 -4.05
N TYR A 492 12.82 -0.89 -5.00
CA TYR A 492 13.40 -0.69 -6.34
C TYR A 492 12.48 -1.14 -7.48
N THR A 493 12.48 -0.34 -8.55
CA THR A 493 11.86 -0.70 -9.84
C THR A 493 12.77 -1.62 -10.66
N GLY A 494 12.16 -2.38 -11.58
CA GLY A 494 12.82 -3.39 -12.40
C GLY A 494 12.02 -4.70 -12.46
N ALA A 495 12.60 -5.73 -13.07
CA ALA A 495 12.17 -7.12 -12.94
C ALA A 495 12.94 -7.77 -11.78
N VAL A 496 12.26 -8.53 -10.92
CA VAL A 496 12.85 -9.20 -9.76
C VAL A 496 12.99 -10.70 -10.01
N VAL A 497 14.25 -11.14 -10.04
CA VAL A 497 14.66 -12.54 -10.19
C VAL A 497 14.93 -13.11 -8.80
N ALA A 498 14.17 -14.12 -8.38
CA ALA A 498 14.35 -14.77 -7.08
C ALA A 498 14.89 -16.20 -7.22
N VAL A 499 15.87 -16.57 -6.38
CA VAL A 499 16.47 -17.91 -6.35
C VAL A 499 16.27 -18.54 -4.98
N ASP A 500 15.24 -19.37 -4.87
CA ASP A 500 14.89 -20.10 -3.66
C ASP A 500 15.51 -21.50 -3.66
N VAL A 501 16.52 -21.67 -2.80
CA VAL A 501 17.24 -22.94 -2.60
C VAL A 501 16.69 -23.78 -1.44
N ASN A 502 15.63 -23.31 -0.78
CA ASN A 502 14.96 -23.99 0.33
C ASN A 502 13.45 -24.18 0.12
N PRO A 503 12.96 -24.55 -1.09
CA PRO A 503 11.54 -24.70 -1.35
C PRO A 503 10.92 -25.78 -0.45
N MET A 504 9.66 -25.56 -0.04
CA MET A 504 8.96 -26.29 1.03
C MET A 504 9.03 -27.82 0.96
N ALA A 505 10.10 -28.40 1.51
CA ALA A 505 10.14 -29.82 1.88
C ALA A 505 9.24 -30.01 3.10
N SER A 506 8.03 -30.57 2.91
CA SER A 506 7.14 -30.95 4.02
C SER A 506 7.88 -31.90 4.95
N MET A 507 7.95 -31.58 6.26
CA MET A 507 8.61 -32.44 7.24
C MET A 507 7.72 -33.66 7.54
N THR A 508 7.78 -34.67 6.69
CA THR A 508 6.99 -35.90 6.80
C THR A 508 7.66 -36.84 7.79
N VAL A 509 7.12 -36.91 9.01
CA VAL A 509 7.35 -38.03 9.92
C VAL A 509 6.69 -39.28 9.32
N PRO A 510 7.31 -40.48 9.42
CA PRO A 510 6.64 -41.74 9.09
C PRO A 510 5.31 -41.90 9.86
N ALA A 511 4.29 -42.47 9.23
CA ALA A 511 2.91 -42.52 9.76
C ALA A 511 2.70 -43.58 10.86
N ASP A 512 3.78 -44.17 11.36
CA ASP A 512 3.88 -45.26 12.32
C ASP A 512 4.65 -44.87 13.61
N ILE A 513 4.71 -43.56 13.91
CA ILE A 513 5.39 -43.01 15.10
C ILE A 513 4.39 -42.23 15.97
N ASP A 514 3.70 -42.93 16.87
CA ASP A 514 2.75 -42.34 17.82
C ASP A 514 3.43 -41.66 19.03
N GLU A 515 4.66 -42.06 19.39
CA GLU A 515 5.44 -41.51 20.50
C GLU A 515 6.89 -41.17 20.09
N VAL A 516 7.45 -40.11 20.68
CA VAL A 516 8.86 -39.73 20.47
C VAL A 516 9.78 -40.70 21.21
N PRO A 517 10.69 -41.43 20.53
CA PRO A 517 11.58 -42.37 21.20
C PRO A 517 12.50 -41.67 22.20
N SER A 518 12.73 -42.29 23.37
CA SER A 518 13.63 -41.74 24.38
C SER A 518 15.03 -41.50 23.83
N GLY A 519 15.72 -40.45 24.28
CA GLY A 519 17.04 -40.06 23.75
C GLY A 519 18.09 -41.19 23.85
N TRP A 520 17.99 -42.03 24.89
CA TRP A 520 18.80 -43.24 25.04
C TRP A 520 18.43 -44.34 24.01
N GLY A 521 17.14 -44.49 23.68
CA GLY A 521 16.69 -45.38 22.61
C GLY A 521 17.17 -44.95 21.22
N VAL A 522 17.16 -43.64 20.92
CA VAL A 522 17.73 -43.09 19.67
C VAL A 522 19.24 -43.32 19.61
N LEU A 523 19.96 -43.08 20.71
CA LEU A 523 21.39 -43.35 20.79
C LEU A 523 21.72 -44.85 20.62
N TRP A 524 20.94 -45.73 21.24
CA TRP A 524 21.10 -47.18 21.14
C TRP A 524 20.81 -47.69 19.72
N ASN A 525 19.76 -47.19 19.06
CA ASN A 525 19.46 -47.47 17.64
C ASN A 525 20.66 -47.09 16.75
N ARG A 526 21.25 -45.91 16.98
CA ARG A 526 22.41 -45.40 16.21
C ARG A 526 23.71 -46.16 16.43
N ILE A 527 23.83 -46.92 17.53
CA ILE A 527 25.00 -47.75 17.86
C ILE A 527 24.78 -49.22 17.47
N ASN A 528 23.53 -49.71 17.44
CA ASN A 528 23.19 -51.09 17.13
C ASN A 528 23.22 -51.37 15.60
N PRO A 529 24.17 -52.18 15.09
CA PRO A 529 24.32 -52.44 13.65
C PRO A 529 23.23 -53.36 13.05
N PHE A 530 22.26 -53.82 13.87
CA PHE A 530 21.13 -54.64 13.46
C PHE A 530 19.76 -53.93 13.57
N ALA A 531 19.73 -52.68 14.04
CA ALA A 531 18.49 -51.89 14.09
C ALA A 531 18.16 -51.24 12.73
N ASN A 532 16.87 -51.06 12.44
CA ASN A 532 16.46 -50.16 11.35
C ASN A 532 16.78 -48.72 11.76
N PRO A 533 17.48 -47.92 10.93
CA PRO A 533 17.86 -46.56 11.28
C PRO A 533 16.62 -45.66 11.37
N LEU A 534 16.36 -45.11 12.55
CA LEU A 534 15.25 -44.17 12.79
C LEU A 534 15.47 -42.86 12.01
N LYS A 535 14.62 -42.59 11.02
CA LYS A 535 14.56 -41.29 10.31
C LYS A 535 13.85 -40.22 11.17
N MET A 536 14.48 -39.82 12.28
CA MET A 536 14.02 -38.70 13.10
C MET A 536 14.77 -37.41 12.73
N PRO A 537 14.09 -36.25 12.58
CA PRO A 537 14.74 -34.95 12.43
C PRO A 537 15.68 -34.63 13.59
N GLY A 538 16.78 -33.93 13.32
CA GLY A 538 17.73 -33.52 14.37
C GLY A 538 17.18 -32.39 15.25
N ILE A 539 17.62 -32.28 16.51
CA ILE A 539 17.23 -31.15 17.39
C ILE A 539 17.54 -29.78 16.75
N PHE A 540 18.69 -29.65 16.08
CA PHE A 540 19.05 -28.45 15.33
C PHE A 540 18.11 -28.20 14.13
N GLU A 541 17.69 -29.26 13.45
CA GLU A 541 16.77 -29.17 12.30
C GLU A 541 15.38 -28.73 12.74
N ILE A 542 14.88 -29.26 13.87
CA ILE A 542 13.60 -28.85 14.48
C ILE A 542 13.68 -27.39 14.95
N LEU A 543 14.75 -26.99 15.64
CA LEU A 543 14.93 -25.60 16.09
C LEU A 543 15.03 -24.62 14.93
N TYR A 544 15.81 -24.95 13.89
CA TYR A 544 15.90 -24.14 12.68
C TYR A 544 14.54 -24.03 11.98
N ARG A 545 13.84 -25.17 11.78
CA ARG A 545 12.50 -25.21 11.16
C ARG A 545 11.47 -24.37 11.90
N THR A 546 11.50 -24.38 13.23
CA THR A 546 10.63 -23.56 14.08
C THR A 546 10.98 -22.08 13.96
N ALA A 547 12.27 -21.73 13.93
CA ALA A 547 12.72 -20.35 13.79
C ALA A 547 12.42 -19.75 12.39
N THR A 548 12.51 -20.52 11.31
CA THR A 548 12.24 -20.02 9.94
C THR A 548 10.75 -20.06 9.53
N LEU A 549 9.84 -20.50 10.40
CA LEU A 549 8.41 -20.68 10.06
C LEU A 549 7.71 -19.36 9.67
N SER A 550 8.19 -18.23 10.17
CA SER A 550 7.80 -16.87 9.77
C SER A 550 8.13 -16.61 8.29
N SER A 551 9.38 -16.87 7.89
CA SER A 551 9.88 -16.72 6.52
C SER A 551 9.07 -17.51 5.50
N ASP A 552 8.63 -18.73 5.82
CA ASP A 552 7.81 -19.57 4.93
C ASP A 552 6.49 -18.89 4.49
N ARG A 553 5.97 -17.92 5.26
CA ARG A 553 4.80 -17.12 4.87
C ARG A 553 5.17 -15.95 3.96
N LEU A 554 6.33 -15.33 4.19
CA LEU A 554 6.80 -14.17 3.44
C LEU A 554 7.34 -14.57 2.07
N ALA A 555 8.14 -15.64 2.00
CA ALA A 555 8.63 -16.23 0.76
C ALA A 555 7.49 -16.59 -0.22
N LYS A 556 6.33 -17.04 0.27
CA LYS A 556 5.13 -17.27 -0.56
C LYS A 556 4.54 -15.99 -1.17
N ARG A 557 4.57 -14.87 -0.44
CA ARG A 557 4.17 -13.56 -0.99
C ARG A 557 5.18 -13.11 -2.04
N THR A 558 6.47 -13.32 -1.80
CA THR A 558 7.54 -13.06 -2.77
C THR A 558 7.33 -13.89 -4.05
N HIS A 559 7.16 -15.21 -3.96
CA HIS A 559 6.88 -16.10 -5.09
C HIS A 559 5.70 -15.65 -5.95
N GLY A 560 4.65 -15.08 -5.33
CA GLY A 560 3.46 -14.57 -6.01
C GLY A 560 3.57 -13.15 -6.58
N ARG A 561 4.70 -12.46 -6.37
CA ARG A 561 4.97 -11.10 -6.87
C ARG A 561 6.20 -11.01 -7.78
N THR A 562 7.15 -11.95 -7.70
CA THR A 562 8.40 -11.97 -8.50
C THR A 562 8.16 -12.31 -9.97
N ASP A 563 8.80 -11.56 -10.87
CA ASP A 563 8.66 -11.73 -12.32
C ASP A 563 9.35 -13.00 -12.86
N PHE A 564 10.39 -13.49 -12.17
CA PHE A 564 11.04 -14.77 -12.51
C PHE A 564 11.55 -15.50 -11.26
N LEU A 565 11.07 -16.72 -11.04
CA LEU A 565 11.36 -17.53 -9.85
C LEU A 565 12.09 -18.83 -10.22
N LEU A 566 13.29 -19.01 -9.67
CA LEU A 566 14.10 -20.22 -9.79
C LEU A 566 14.05 -21.01 -8.49
N THR A 567 13.84 -22.33 -8.62
CA THR A 567 13.70 -23.27 -7.50
C THR A 567 14.56 -24.53 -7.73
N PRO A 568 15.91 -24.41 -7.67
CA PRO A 568 16.80 -25.53 -7.95
C PRO A 568 16.46 -26.77 -7.10
N PRO A 569 16.44 -27.99 -7.67
CA PRO A 569 15.95 -29.21 -7.00
C PRO A 569 16.93 -29.80 -5.96
N VAL A 570 17.55 -28.96 -5.14
CA VAL A 570 18.62 -29.28 -4.17
C VAL A 570 18.11 -29.58 -2.75
N SER A 571 16.79 -29.67 -2.56
CA SER A 571 16.16 -29.96 -1.26
C SER A 571 16.54 -31.31 -0.64
N HIS A 572 17.15 -32.21 -1.41
CA HIS A 572 17.62 -33.52 -0.97
C HIS A 572 19.03 -33.50 -0.34
N PHE A 573 19.82 -32.43 -0.54
CA PHE A 573 21.06 -32.21 0.21
C PHE A 573 20.74 -31.65 1.60
N ARG A 574 21.55 -31.94 2.61
CA ARG A 574 21.39 -31.37 3.95
C ARG A 574 21.97 -29.95 4.00
N VAL A 575 21.40 -29.09 4.86
CA VAL A 575 21.81 -27.67 5.01
C VAL A 575 23.30 -27.51 5.39
N LEU A 576 23.92 -28.53 5.99
CA LEU A 576 25.32 -28.54 6.42
C LEU A 576 26.23 -29.44 5.54
N GLU A 577 25.79 -29.81 4.33
CA GLU A 577 26.48 -30.76 3.43
C GLU A 577 27.43 -30.04 2.47
N PHE A 578 28.38 -29.27 3.03
CA PHE A 578 29.24 -28.36 2.26
C PHE A 578 30.23 -29.07 1.31
N ASP A 579 30.55 -30.34 1.55
CA ASP A 579 31.42 -31.16 0.71
C ASP A 579 30.85 -31.43 -0.70
N ALA A 580 29.58 -31.08 -0.96
CA ALA A 580 28.89 -31.29 -2.24
C ALA A 580 28.80 -30.03 -3.13
N LEU A 581 29.68 -29.04 -2.90
CA LEU A 581 29.66 -27.71 -3.53
C LEU A 581 29.47 -27.76 -5.06
N GLU A 582 30.31 -28.51 -5.78
CA GLU A 582 30.26 -28.61 -7.23
C GLU A 582 29.00 -29.32 -7.76
N GLU A 583 28.48 -30.33 -7.04
CA GLU A 583 27.26 -31.06 -7.44
C GLU A 583 26.02 -30.16 -7.28
N ILE A 584 25.94 -29.41 -6.18
CA ILE A 584 24.85 -28.46 -5.90
C ILE A 584 24.91 -27.29 -6.90
N ALA A 585 26.10 -26.75 -7.20
CA ALA A 585 26.29 -25.69 -8.18
C ALA A 585 25.89 -26.13 -9.60
N GLU A 586 26.30 -27.31 -10.05
CA GLU A 586 25.95 -27.85 -11.38
C GLU A 586 24.43 -28.12 -11.51
N ILE A 587 23.75 -28.50 -10.43
CA ILE A 587 22.27 -28.62 -10.40
C ILE A 587 21.61 -27.24 -10.58
N GLY A 588 22.09 -26.21 -9.87
CA GLY A 588 21.56 -24.84 -10.00
C GLY A 588 21.79 -24.26 -11.39
N TYR A 589 22.95 -24.51 -11.99
CA TYR A 589 23.26 -24.15 -13.38
C TYR A 589 22.27 -24.79 -14.36
N ARG A 590 22.02 -26.10 -14.25
CA ARG A 590 21.09 -26.82 -15.14
C ARG A 590 19.62 -26.39 -15.01
N ASP A 591 19.13 -26.16 -13.78
CA ASP A 591 17.75 -25.66 -13.58
C ASP A 591 17.58 -24.24 -14.15
N ALA A 592 18.59 -23.36 -13.97
CA ALA A 592 18.59 -22.03 -14.58
C ALA A 592 18.66 -22.06 -16.12
N ILE A 593 19.51 -22.91 -16.73
CA ILE A 593 19.56 -23.09 -18.20
C ILE A 593 18.21 -23.59 -18.74
N ALA A 594 17.55 -24.51 -18.03
CA ALA A 594 16.24 -25.02 -18.43
C ALA A 594 15.13 -23.96 -18.28
N ALA A 595 15.18 -23.13 -17.24
CA ALA A 595 14.21 -22.06 -17.01
C ALA A 595 14.40 -20.87 -17.96
N LEU A 596 15.65 -20.50 -18.29
CA LEU A 596 15.98 -19.48 -19.31
C LEU A 596 15.59 -19.90 -20.74
N LYS A 597 15.28 -21.18 -20.96
CA LYS A 597 14.70 -21.74 -22.19
C LYS A 597 13.16 -21.88 -22.15
N GLY A 598 12.51 -21.42 -21.07
CA GLY A 598 11.06 -21.37 -20.92
C GLY A 598 10.49 -19.97 -21.17
N ASP A 599 9.25 -19.74 -20.70
CA ASP A 599 8.63 -18.42 -20.70
C ASP A 599 9.37 -17.47 -19.74
N LEU A 600 9.74 -16.29 -20.24
CA LEU A 600 10.46 -15.24 -19.51
C LEU A 600 9.67 -13.94 -19.54
N ASP A 601 9.78 -13.13 -18.48
CA ASP A 601 9.32 -11.74 -18.50
C ASP A 601 9.97 -10.98 -19.67
N PRO A 602 9.24 -10.14 -20.44
CA PRO A 602 9.78 -9.42 -21.59
C PRO A 602 11.05 -8.59 -21.30
N ARG A 603 11.18 -8.03 -20.09
CA ARG A 603 12.38 -7.27 -19.67
C ARG A 603 13.60 -8.17 -19.52
N ILE A 604 13.42 -9.43 -19.11
CA ILE A 604 14.50 -10.43 -18.98
C ILE A 604 14.79 -11.05 -20.35
N ALA A 605 13.74 -11.45 -21.09
CA ALA A 605 13.83 -12.03 -22.42
C ALA A 605 14.62 -11.15 -23.41
N ARG A 606 14.48 -9.82 -23.28
CA ARG A 606 15.23 -8.81 -24.06
C ARG A 606 16.75 -8.99 -24.05
N TYR A 607 17.33 -9.54 -22.98
CA TYR A 607 18.79 -9.75 -22.85
C TYR A 607 19.20 -11.22 -22.94
N ALA A 608 18.27 -12.16 -22.77
CA ALA A 608 18.56 -13.58 -22.76
C ALA A 608 18.90 -14.09 -24.16
N ASN A 609 20.20 -14.22 -24.46
CA ASN A 609 20.69 -14.85 -25.68
C ASN A 609 20.59 -16.39 -25.54
N ILE A 610 19.38 -16.92 -25.75
CA ILE A 610 19.05 -18.34 -25.56
C ILE A 610 19.88 -19.25 -26.48
N ASP A 611 20.22 -18.79 -27.69
CA ASP A 611 21.02 -19.54 -28.68
C ASP A 611 22.45 -19.85 -28.21
N ARG A 612 23.00 -19.08 -27.25
CA ARG A 612 24.30 -19.36 -26.63
C ARG A 612 24.24 -20.43 -25.54
N LEU A 613 23.05 -20.82 -25.08
CA LEU A 613 22.89 -21.74 -23.95
C LEU A 613 22.92 -23.20 -24.44
N PRO A 614 23.71 -24.08 -23.80
CA PRO A 614 23.79 -25.49 -24.21
C PRO A 614 22.45 -26.22 -24.07
N ASP A 615 22.23 -27.22 -24.92
CA ASP A 615 21.11 -28.15 -24.78
C ASP A 615 21.46 -29.24 -23.76
N LEU A 616 21.05 -28.99 -22.51
CA LEU A 616 21.23 -29.90 -21.39
C LEU A 616 19.93 -30.68 -21.14
N PRO A 617 19.99 -32.00 -20.89
CA PRO A 617 18.80 -32.78 -20.59
C PRO A 617 18.18 -32.31 -19.28
N GLN A 618 16.85 -32.06 -19.28
CA GLN A 618 16.14 -31.57 -18.09
C GLN A 618 16.39 -32.45 -16.86
N ILE A 619 16.71 -31.80 -15.73
CA ILE A 619 16.71 -32.48 -14.44
C ILE A 619 15.28 -32.90 -14.13
N LYS A 620 15.06 -34.22 -13.95
CA LYS A 620 13.80 -34.74 -13.42
C LYS A 620 13.61 -34.22 -12.00
N ARG A 621 12.78 -33.17 -11.85
CA ARG A 621 12.34 -32.68 -10.53
C ARG A 621 11.79 -33.87 -9.73
N PRO A 622 12.28 -34.11 -8.50
CA PRO A 622 11.84 -35.26 -7.72
C PRO A 622 10.36 -35.10 -7.37
N ASP A 623 9.55 -36.08 -7.79
CA ASP A 623 8.14 -36.18 -7.42
C ASP A 623 8.02 -36.08 -5.88
N PRO A 624 7.30 -35.08 -5.34
CA PRO A 624 7.28 -34.82 -3.89
C PRO A 624 6.71 -36.01 -3.10
N LYS A 625 5.90 -36.88 -3.72
CA LYS A 625 5.39 -38.11 -3.08
C LYS A 625 6.41 -39.26 -3.11
N LYS A 626 7.46 -39.16 -3.93
CA LYS A 626 8.56 -40.15 -4.00
C LYS A 626 9.84 -39.70 -3.30
N ALA A 627 10.05 -38.39 -3.12
CA ALA A 627 11.19 -37.84 -2.39
C ALA A 627 11.35 -38.47 -0.99
N ALA A 628 10.25 -38.63 -0.24
CA ALA A 628 10.24 -39.28 1.09
C ALA A 628 10.78 -40.74 1.11
N ASN A 629 10.71 -41.45 -0.03
CA ASN A 629 11.09 -42.86 -0.18
C ASN A 629 12.41 -43.09 -0.93
N ALA A 630 13.07 -42.04 -1.44
CA ALA A 630 14.20 -42.19 -2.36
C ALA A 630 15.48 -42.81 -1.75
N ASP A 631 15.71 -42.64 -0.44
CA ASP A 631 16.93 -43.12 0.24
C ASP A 631 17.08 -44.65 0.23
N ALA A 632 15.98 -45.40 0.06
CA ALA A 632 15.95 -46.86 0.18
C ALA A 632 16.81 -47.61 -0.87
N VAL A 633 17.29 -46.92 -1.92
CA VAL A 633 17.91 -47.54 -3.09
C VAL A 633 19.45 -47.44 -3.11
N LYS A 634 20.07 -46.40 -2.53
CA LYS A 634 21.54 -46.21 -2.60
C LYS A 634 22.33 -47.19 -1.72
N ASP A 635 21.74 -47.76 -0.68
CA ASP A 635 22.43 -48.67 0.26
C ASP A 635 22.65 -50.10 -0.28
N GLY A 636 22.05 -50.45 -1.42
CA GLY A 636 22.21 -51.77 -2.06
C GLY A 636 23.65 -52.10 -2.43
N ALA A 637 24.44 -51.09 -2.85
CA ALA A 637 25.78 -51.28 -3.40
C ALA A 637 26.85 -51.69 -2.36
N ARG A 638 26.62 -51.47 -1.05
CA ARG A 638 27.59 -51.82 0.02
C ARG A 638 27.38 -53.20 0.64
N ARG A 639 26.37 -53.97 0.21
CA ARG A 639 26.01 -55.27 0.82
C ARG A 639 26.91 -56.47 0.44
N SER A 640 27.85 -56.32 -0.48
CA SER A 640 28.72 -57.43 -0.94
C SER A 640 29.78 -57.89 0.07
N VAL A 641 30.24 -57.02 0.98
CA VAL A 641 31.38 -57.31 1.88
C VAL A 641 30.97 -57.99 3.19
N ARG A 642 29.74 -57.78 3.69
CA ARG A 642 29.29 -58.28 5.01
C ARG A 642 28.86 -59.77 5.03
N ARG A 643 28.87 -60.48 3.91
CA ARG A 643 28.30 -61.84 3.76
C ARG A 643 29.22 -62.96 4.28
N ARG A 644 29.90 -62.77 5.41
CA ARG A 644 30.86 -63.74 5.98
C ARG A 644 30.75 -64.03 7.48
N ILE A 645 29.86 -63.37 8.23
CA ILE A 645 29.64 -63.62 9.67
C ILE A 645 28.14 -63.65 9.99
N ALA A 646 27.50 -64.80 9.77
CA ALA A 646 26.19 -65.18 10.33
C ALA A 646 25.93 -66.69 10.08
N ALA A 647 26.02 -67.52 11.12
CA ALA A 647 25.64 -68.93 11.11
C ALA A 647 25.17 -69.36 12.51
N ALA A 648 24.15 -70.24 12.59
CA ALA A 648 23.32 -70.56 13.77
C ALA A 648 22.49 -69.35 14.29
N ALA A 649 21.27 -69.48 14.86
CA ALA A 649 20.28 -70.56 15.06
C ALA A 649 18.87 -69.88 15.10
N VAL A 650 17.72 -70.39 14.62
CA VAL A 650 16.95 -71.65 14.86
C VAL A 650 16.23 -71.65 16.23
N VAL A 651 14.88 -71.74 16.39
CA VAL A 651 13.70 -71.69 15.46
C VAL A 651 12.37 -71.50 16.28
N LEU A 652 11.17 -71.70 15.67
CA LEU A 652 9.75 -71.59 16.16
C LEU A 652 9.10 -70.18 16.05
N ALA A 653 7.88 -69.92 15.50
CA ALA A 653 6.59 -70.65 15.27
C ALA A 653 5.62 -70.61 16.48
N VAL A 654 4.27 -70.57 16.41
CA VAL A 654 3.21 -70.63 15.34
C VAL A 654 1.85 -70.13 15.97
N VAL A 655 0.68 -69.79 15.37
CA VAL A 655 0.10 -69.57 14.00
C VAL A 655 -1.27 -68.81 14.10
N GLY A 656 -1.83 -68.27 12.99
CA GLY A 656 -3.25 -67.84 12.84
C GLY A 656 -3.47 -66.33 12.58
N GLY A 657 -4.41 -65.81 11.76
CA GLY A 657 -5.50 -66.38 10.93
C GLY A 657 -6.88 -65.79 11.28
N GLY A 658 -7.80 -65.38 10.37
CA GLY A 658 -7.78 -65.21 8.91
C GLY A 658 -9.21 -64.96 8.32
N TRP A 659 -9.32 -64.38 7.10
CA TRP A 659 -10.55 -64.21 6.26
C TRP A 659 -11.67 -63.24 6.76
N ALA A 660 -12.69 -62.82 5.96
CA ALA A 660 -12.80 -62.39 4.54
C ALA A 660 -14.27 -61.97 4.16
N TYR A 661 -14.46 -61.09 3.15
CA TYR A 661 -15.74 -60.75 2.45
C TYR A 661 -16.86 -60.05 3.29
N MET A 662 -17.93 -59.42 2.75
CA MET A 662 -18.46 -59.29 1.37
C MET A 662 -19.16 -57.93 1.07
N THR A 663 -19.24 -57.55 -0.23
CA THR A 663 -20.21 -56.67 -0.98
C THR A 663 -21.27 -55.80 -0.27
N GLY A 664 -21.73 -54.63 -0.79
CA GLY A 664 -21.51 -53.94 -2.07
C GLY A 664 -22.82 -53.27 -2.61
N GLY A 665 -22.77 -52.29 -3.53
CA GLY A 665 -23.98 -51.76 -4.22
C GLY A 665 -23.95 -50.29 -4.68
N SER A 666 -24.55 -49.98 -5.84
CA SER A 666 -24.76 -48.67 -6.48
C SER A 666 -25.67 -48.84 -7.73
N PRO A 667 -25.97 -47.83 -8.58
CA PRO A 667 -26.48 -46.45 -8.37
C PRO A 667 -27.77 -46.15 -9.18
N THR A 668 -28.41 -44.97 -9.03
CA THR A 668 -29.44 -44.44 -9.97
C THR A 668 -29.51 -42.90 -10.01
N GLU A 669 -29.70 -42.34 -11.21
CA GLU A 669 -30.03 -40.92 -11.52
C GLU A 669 -31.45 -40.81 -12.19
N PRO A 670 -31.79 -39.84 -13.07
CA PRO A 670 -32.34 -38.50 -12.76
C PRO A 670 -33.68 -38.17 -13.49
N ALA A 671 -34.23 -36.94 -13.36
CA ALA A 671 -35.24 -36.36 -14.29
C ALA A 671 -35.39 -34.81 -14.21
N SER A 672 -35.93 -34.21 -15.29
CA SER A 672 -36.29 -32.78 -15.51
C SER A 672 -37.82 -32.54 -15.34
N GLU A 673 -38.51 -31.40 -15.59
CA GLU A 673 -38.50 -30.35 -16.66
C GLU A 673 -39.22 -29.02 -16.24
N PRO A 674 -39.11 -27.93 -17.03
CA PRO A 674 -39.86 -26.67 -16.88
C PRO A 674 -41.06 -26.52 -17.85
N VAL A 675 -41.93 -25.50 -17.67
CA VAL A 675 -43.15 -25.26 -18.51
C VAL A 675 -43.34 -23.77 -18.85
N THR A 676 -43.77 -23.46 -20.09
CA THR A 676 -44.22 -22.12 -20.54
C THR A 676 -45.37 -22.20 -21.57
N ALA A 677 -46.30 -21.23 -21.58
CA ALA A 677 -47.31 -21.03 -22.64
C ALA A 677 -47.90 -19.58 -22.62
N PRO A 678 -48.49 -19.02 -23.71
CA PRO A 678 -48.59 -17.56 -23.89
C PRO A 678 -49.93 -16.95 -24.39
N VAL A 679 -50.05 -15.62 -24.26
CA VAL A 679 -50.71 -14.62 -25.17
C VAL A 679 -52.22 -14.72 -25.52
N GLU A 680 -52.96 -13.60 -25.39
CA GLU A 680 -53.79 -13.00 -26.46
C GLU A 680 -54.34 -11.59 -26.11
N GLY A 681 -54.92 -10.85 -27.08
CA GLY A 681 -55.53 -9.52 -26.89
C GLY A 681 -56.34 -9.02 -28.11
N PRO A 682 -57.46 -8.26 -27.93
CA PRO A 682 -58.43 -7.98 -29.01
C PRO A 682 -58.31 -6.61 -29.71
N GLN A 683 -59.07 -6.45 -30.80
CA GLN A 683 -59.02 -5.32 -31.76
C GLN A 683 -60.08 -4.21 -31.50
N VAL A 684 -60.15 -3.21 -32.40
CA VAL A 684 -61.03 -2.02 -32.35
C VAL A 684 -61.76 -1.83 -33.69
N GLU A 685 -63.07 -1.55 -33.64
CA GLU A 685 -63.87 -1.08 -34.77
C GLU A 685 -64.40 0.36 -34.57
N LYS A 686 -64.93 0.97 -35.64
CA LYS A 686 -65.47 2.33 -35.67
C LYS A 686 -66.93 2.35 -36.14
N HIS A 687 -67.72 3.29 -35.64
CA HIS A 687 -68.93 3.78 -36.30
C HIS A 687 -69.12 5.28 -36.11
N ASP A 688 -69.55 5.98 -37.16
CA ASP A 688 -69.95 7.38 -37.14
C ASP A 688 -71.46 7.55 -36.95
N GLY A 689 -71.85 8.59 -36.22
CA GLY A 689 -73.25 8.96 -36.01
C GLY A 689 -73.37 10.11 -35.02
N ALA A 690 -74.09 11.18 -35.39
CA ALA A 690 -74.18 12.43 -34.62
C ALA A 690 -75.09 12.30 -33.38
N ASN A 691 -74.63 11.54 -32.39
CA ASN A 691 -75.35 11.25 -31.16
C ASN A 691 -75.07 12.33 -30.09
N ILE A 692 -76.12 12.90 -29.48
CA ILE A 692 -75.97 13.87 -28.38
C ILE A 692 -75.69 13.08 -27.11
N LEU A 693 -74.41 13.00 -26.74
CA LEU A 693 -73.98 12.17 -25.62
C LEU A 693 -74.34 12.81 -24.26
N PRO A 694 -74.92 12.06 -23.32
CA PRO A 694 -74.94 12.45 -21.91
C PRO A 694 -73.52 12.36 -21.35
N VAL A 695 -73.10 13.36 -20.57
CA VAL A 695 -71.76 13.42 -19.97
C VAL A 695 -71.86 13.72 -18.48
N GLY A 696 -71.14 12.96 -17.67
CA GLY A 696 -70.94 13.29 -16.25
C GLY A 696 -70.11 14.57 -16.12
N VAL A 697 -70.42 15.40 -15.13
CA VAL A 697 -69.79 16.72 -14.95
C VAL A 697 -69.27 16.88 -13.53
N VAL A 698 -68.02 17.34 -13.43
CA VAL A 698 -67.39 17.86 -12.20
C VAL A 698 -67.18 19.36 -12.34
N VAL A 699 -67.25 20.11 -11.24
CA VAL A 699 -66.92 21.55 -11.23
C VAL A 699 -65.47 21.72 -10.84
N ALA A 700 -64.66 22.31 -11.71
CA ALA A 700 -63.29 22.69 -11.40
C ALA A 700 -63.30 23.82 -10.36
N ARG A 701 -62.68 23.58 -9.20
CA ARG A 701 -62.45 24.59 -8.16
C ARG A 701 -60.97 24.88 -8.05
N HIS A 702 -60.61 26.15 -8.01
CA HIS A 702 -59.23 26.60 -7.84
C HIS A 702 -58.66 26.17 -6.49
N SER A 703 -57.38 25.83 -6.47
CA SER A 703 -56.61 25.56 -5.25
C SER A 703 -55.21 26.17 -5.35
N ASP A 704 -54.62 26.47 -4.19
CA ASP A 704 -53.31 27.13 -4.05
C ASP A 704 -52.14 26.14 -3.95
N GLY A 705 -52.44 24.83 -3.92
CA GLY A 705 -51.45 23.77 -3.80
C GLY A 705 -52.07 22.41 -3.52
N TYR A 706 -51.20 21.41 -3.46
CA TYR A 706 -51.56 20.02 -3.19
C TYR A 706 -50.61 19.42 -2.15
N ASP A 707 -51.13 18.47 -1.38
CA ASP A 707 -50.40 17.78 -0.32
C ASP A 707 -49.84 16.47 -0.89
N VAL A 708 -48.54 16.27 -0.77
CA VAL A 708 -47.82 15.05 -1.18
C VAL A 708 -47.51 14.26 0.08
N SER A 709 -47.85 12.96 0.10
CA SER A 709 -47.48 12.04 1.18
C SER A 709 -46.82 10.80 0.59
N ASN A 710 -45.55 10.59 0.93
CA ASN A 710 -44.73 9.49 0.45
C ASN A 710 -44.11 8.74 1.64
N ARG A 711 -43.88 7.43 1.48
CA ARG A 711 -43.14 6.60 2.43
C ARG A 711 -41.73 6.31 1.91
N TYR A 712 -40.74 6.26 2.79
CA TYR A 712 -39.35 5.95 2.45
C TYR A 712 -38.78 4.91 3.40
N VAL A 713 -38.34 3.78 2.84
CA VAL A 713 -37.74 2.70 3.63
C VAL A 713 -36.31 3.08 4.03
N GLY A 714 -36.02 2.96 5.32
CA GLY A 714 -34.68 2.97 5.89
C GLY A 714 -34.39 1.70 6.69
N ARG A 715 -33.19 1.63 7.25
CA ARG A 715 -32.75 0.53 8.13
C ARG A 715 -32.40 1.05 9.52
N ILE A 716 -32.78 0.30 10.56
CA ILE A 716 -32.38 0.50 11.95
C ILE A 716 -30.93 0.01 12.14
N VAL A 717 -30.09 0.82 12.79
CA VAL A 717 -28.71 0.49 13.17
C VAL A 717 -28.42 0.94 14.60
N SER A 718 -27.43 0.33 15.24
CA SER A 718 -26.91 0.81 16.53
C SER A 718 -26.15 2.12 16.34
N ARG A 719 -26.23 3.03 17.33
CA ARG A 719 -25.53 4.33 17.30
C ARG A 719 -24.01 4.19 17.28
N ARG A 720 -23.48 3.22 18.04
CA ARG A 720 -22.08 2.79 18.03
C ARG A 720 -22.00 1.27 18.01
N GLU A 721 -20.98 0.78 17.32
CA GLU A 721 -20.65 -0.63 17.17
C GLU A 721 -19.12 -0.71 17.04
N THR A 722 -18.45 -1.64 17.72
CA THR A 722 -16.97 -1.66 17.78
C THR A 722 -16.44 -3.07 18.00
N GLY A 723 -15.49 -3.49 17.18
CA GLY A 723 -14.70 -4.69 17.40
C GLY A 723 -13.60 -4.45 18.44
N LEU A 724 -13.57 -5.28 19.48
CA LEU A 724 -12.60 -5.25 20.57
C LEU A 724 -11.61 -6.40 20.41
N GLY A 725 -10.33 -6.13 20.64
CA GLY A 725 -9.24 -7.09 20.45
C GLY A 725 -8.05 -6.75 21.33
N PHE A 726 -7.17 -7.72 21.56
CA PHE A 726 -5.93 -7.48 22.30
C PHE A 726 -4.91 -6.78 21.40
N GLU A 727 -4.19 -5.78 21.92
CA GLU A 727 -3.06 -5.17 21.20
C GLU A 727 -1.85 -6.11 21.09
N ARG A 728 -1.76 -7.12 21.98
CA ARG A 728 -0.63 -8.04 22.10
C ARG A 728 -1.03 -9.47 21.76
N THR A 729 -0.10 -10.23 21.20
CA THR A 729 -0.27 -11.67 20.94
C THR A 729 -0.16 -12.46 22.23
N GLY A 730 -1.08 -13.41 22.47
CA GLY A 730 -1.05 -14.29 23.64
C GLY A 730 -2.16 -15.35 23.62
N THR A 731 -2.22 -16.18 24.66
CA THR A 731 -3.32 -17.14 24.86
C THR A 731 -4.39 -16.53 25.75
N VAL A 732 -5.66 -16.58 25.34
CA VAL A 732 -6.80 -16.18 26.17
C VAL A 732 -6.96 -17.17 27.31
N VAL A 733 -7.00 -16.70 28.56
CA VAL A 733 -7.12 -17.55 29.76
C VAL A 733 -8.41 -17.36 30.53
N GLU A 734 -9.19 -16.34 30.18
CA GLU A 734 -10.42 -15.94 30.86
C GLU A 734 -11.26 -15.10 29.89
N MET A 735 -12.53 -15.47 29.72
CA MET A 735 -13.56 -14.71 28.99
C MET A 735 -14.71 -14.41 29.95
N THR A 736 -14.94 -13.14 30.25
CA THR A 736 -15.89 -12.68 31.29
C THR A 736 -17.18 -12.07 30.74
N ALA A 737 -17.39 -12.12 29.42
CA ALA A 737 -18.63 -11.75 28.76
C ALA A 737 -18.85 -12.61 27.51
N ASP A 738 -20.10 -13.01 27.27
CA ASP A 738 -20.51 -13.86 26.14
C ASP A 738 -21.56 -13.16 25.25
N GLU A 739 -21.97 -13.78 24.14
CA GLU A 739 -22.95 -13.20 23.23
C GLU A 739 -24.30 -12.91 23.90
N GLY A 740 -24.77 -11.65 23.80
CA GLY A 740 -25.98 -11.16 24.47
C GLY A 740 -25.76 -10.60 25.88
N ASP A 741 -24.57 -10.73 26.47
CA ASP A 741 -24.27 -10.14 27.78
C ASP A 741 -24.22 -8.60 27.73
N LYS A 742 -24.65 -7.99 28.83
CA LYS A 742 -24.61 -6.54 29.04
C LYS A 742 -23.41 -6.13 29.87
N VAL A 743 -22.69 -5.14 29.35
CA VAL A 743 -21.39 -4.73 29.87
C VAL A 743 -21.36 -3.22 30.09
N THR A 744 -20.68 -2.77 31.15
CA THR A 744 -20.53 -1.34 31.48
C THR A 744 -19.14 -0.83 31.12
N GLU A 745 -19.00 0.47 30.86
CA GLU A 745 -17.71 1.11 30.56
C GLU A 745 -16.60 0.73 31.57
N GLY A 746 -15.43 0.34 31.06
CA GLY A 746 -14.27 -0.09 31.86
C GLY A 746 -14.30 -1.54 32.36
N GLN A 747 -15.43 -2.25 32.27
CA GLN A 747 -15.56 -3.67 32.63
C GLN A 747 -14.58 -4.53 31.83
N VAL A 748 -13.86 -5.43 32.49
CA VAL A 748 -13.00 -6.42 31.82
C VAL A 748 -13.87 -7.48 31.15
N LEU A 749 -13.55 -7.80 29.89
CA LEU A 749 -14.29 -8.75 29.05
C LEU A 749 -13.48 -10.02 28.73
N ALA A 750 -12.15 -9.92 28.67
CA ALA A 750 -11.26 -11.04 28.43
C ALA A 750 -9.83 -10.75 28.94
N ARG A 751 -9.05 -11.79 29.25
CA ARG A 751 -7.61 -11.67 29.62
C ARG A 751 -6.71 -12.67 28.88
N LEU A 752 -5.47 -12.23 28.62
CA LEU A 752 -4.36 -13.09 28.18
C LEU A 752 -3.57 -13.67 29.37
N ASP A 753 -2.77 -14.70 29.12
CA ASP A 753 -1.82 -15.27 30.08
C ASP A 753 -0.72 -14.26 30.49
N THR A 754 -0.92 -13.58 31.63
CA THR A 754 0.02 -12.60 32.19
C THR A 754 1.20 -13.23 32.94
N ARG A 755 1.26 -14.55 33.15
CA ARG A 755 2.21 -15.19 34.10
C ARG A 755 3.68 -14.87 33.81
N ILE A 756 4.05 -14.76 32.53
CA ILE A 756 5.41 -14.39 32.11
C ILE A 756 5.70 -12.91 32.41
N LEU A 757 4.73 -12.03 32.15
CA LEU A 757 4.85 -10.59 32.43
C LEU A 757 4.92 -10.32 33.94
N GLU A 758 4.15 -11.05 34.75
CA GLU A 758 4.18 -10.93 36.21
C GLU A 758 5.48 -11.43 36.83
N ALA A 759 6.04 -12.54 36.32
CA ALA A 759 7.38 -12.99 36.72
C ALA A 759 8.43 -11.92 36.38
N ARG A 760 8.36 -11.32 35.18
CA ARG A 760 9.26 -10.25 34.76
C ARG A 760 9.08 -8.96 35.58
N ARG A 761 7.87 -8.67 36.04
CA ARG A 761 7.57 -7.54 36.95
C ARG A 761 8.25 -7.76 38.30
N THR A 762 8.18 -8.97 38.87
CA THR A 762 8.89 -9.31 40.10
C THR A 762 10.42 -9.21 39.95
N GLU A 763 10.97 -9.63 38.80
CA GLU A 763 12.40 -9.47 38.48
C GLU A 763 12.83 -8.00 38.45
N LEU A 764 12.14 -7.14 37.68
CA LEU A 764 12.44 -5.71 37.60
C LEU A 764 12.25 -4.97 38.93
N GLN A 765 11.29 -5.39 39.76
CA GLN A 765 11.11 -4.86 41.11
C GLN A 765 12.27 -5.23 42.05
N ALA A 766 12.87 -6.41 41.89
CA ALA A 766 14.06 -6.81 42.63
C ALA A 766 15.31 -6.02 42.18
N ASP A 767 15.52 -5.87 40.86
CA ASP A 767 16.60 -5.04 40.31
C ASP A 767 16.51 -3.59 40.79
N LEU A 768 15.31 -3.01 40.76
CA LEU A 768 15.04 -1.66 41.25
C LEU A 768 15.35 -1.51 42.75
N ALA A 769 15.10 -2.54 43.56
CA ALA A 769 15.48 -2.57 44.97
C ALA A 769 17.01 -2.63 45.16
N VAL A 770 17.72 -3.39 44.32
CA VAL A 770 19.20 -3.48 44.33
C VAL A 770 19.83 -2.13 43.94
N SER A 771 19.37 -1.47 42.87
CA SER A 771 19.86 -0.13 42.49
C SER A 771 19.57 0.92 43.57
N LYS A 772 18.40 0.86 44.22
CA LYS A 772 18.07 1.72 45.37
C LYS A 772 18.99 1.47 46.58
N ALA A 773 19.36 0.23 46.87
CA ALA A 773 20.33 -0.11 47.91
C ALA A 773 21.75 0.39 47.56
N SER A 774 22.22 0.17 46.33
CA SER A 774 23.53 0.66 45.83
C SER A 774 23.65 2.19 45.94
N ARG A 775 22.59 2.93 45.61
CA ARG A 775 22.51 4.38 45.80
C ARG A 775 22.57 4.78 47.29
N ALA A 776 21.88 4.05 48.17
CA ALA A 776 21.92 4.33 49.62
C ALA A 776 23.30 4.08 50.24
N GLU A 777 24.01 3.03 49.80
CA GLU A 777 25.40 2.80 50.22
C GLU A 777 26.33 3.91 49.71
N THR A 778 26.21 4.28 48.44
CA THR A 778 27.02 5.33 47.80
C THR A 778 26.80 6.69 48.46
N GLN A 779 25.56 7.02 48.83
CA GLN A 779 25.24 8.20 49.65
C GLN A 779 25.91 8.15 51.02
N SER A 780 25.87 7.01 51.70
CA SER A 780 26.49 6.82 53.01
C SER A 780 28.02 7.02 52.96
N ARG A 781 28.66 6.48 51.92
CA ARG A 781 30.09 6.69 51.63
C ARG A 781 30.39 8.17 51.35
N LEU A 782 29.55 8.85 50.56
CA LEU A 782 29.70 10.27 50.23
C LEU A 782 29.65 11.18 51.46
N ASP A 783 28.77 10.91 52.43
CA ASP A 783 28.67 11.73 53.65
C ASP A 783 29.82 11.51 54.64
N LEU A 784 30.40 10.30 54.68
CA LEU A 784 31.66 10.03 55.38
C LEU A 784 32.84 10.78 54.73
N ALA A 785 32.92 10.78 53.39
CA ALA A 785 33.94 11.50 52.63
C ALA A 785 33.80 13.02 52.84
N ARG A 786 32.58 13.58 52.76
CA ARG A 786 32.28 15.00 53.05
C ARG A 786 32.74 15.40 54.46
N THR A 787 32.43 14.58 55.45
CA THR A 787 32.81 14.81 56.85
C THR A 787 34.34 14.78 57.01
N THR A 788 35.02 13.86 56.32
CA THR A 788 36.48 13.76 56.32
C THR A 788 37.15 14.92 55.60
N MET A 789 36.64 15.35 54.44
CA MET A 789 37.09 16.55 53.73
C MET A 789 36.96 17.80 54.59
N LYS A 790 35.79 18.02 55.23
CA LYS A 790 35.57 19.17 56.13
C LYS A 790 36.58 19.17 57.29
N ARG A 791 36.75 18.03 57.96
CA ARG A 791 37.72 17.84 59.05
C ARG A 791 39.17 18.09 58.60
N ARG A 792 39.58 17.58 57.44
CA ARG A 792 40.92 17.86 56.86
C ARG A 792 41.08 19.34 56.53
N GLY A 793 40.06 20.02 56.00
CA GLY A 793 40.08 21.47 55.74
C GLY A 793 40.17 22.35 56.99
N GLU A 794 39.55 21.93 58.10
CA GLU A 794 39.69 22.61 59.39
C GLU A 794 41.07 22.40 60.03
N LEU A 795 41.70 21.24 59.83
CA LEU A 795 43.07 20.96 60.26
C LEU A 795 44.11 21.66 59.37
N LEU A 796 43.86 21.81 58.08
CA LEU A 796 44.72 22.52 57.12
C LEU A 796 44.85 24.00 57.52
N LYS A 797 43.74 24.65 57.90
CA LYS A 797 43.71 26.01 58.48
C LYS A 797 44.52 26.16 59.79
N ARG A 798 44.94 25.06 60.40
CA ARG A 798 45.76 25.01 61.63
C ARG A 798 47.17 24.46 61.35
N ASN A 799 47.57 24.30 60.07
CA ASN A 799 48.81 23.69 59.62
C ASN A 799 49.05 22.24 60.12
N ASN A 800 47.99 21.52 60.50
CA ASN A 800 48.07 20.17 61.08
C ASN A 800 47.96 19.03 60.04
N VAL A 801 47.75 19.32 58.76
CA VAL A 801 47.76 18.36 57.63
C VAL A 801 48.32 19.04 56.38
N SER A 802 48.80 18.25 55.42
CA SER A 802 49.27 18.75 54.12
C SER A 802 48.12 19.14 53.18
N GLN A 803 48.42 20.03 52.22
CA GLN A 803 47.50 20.40 51.14
C GLN A 803 47.04 19.18 50.34
N GLN A 804 47.97 18.28 49.98
CA GLN A 804 47.68 17.03 49.28
C GLN A 804 46.59 16.21 49.98
N ALA A 805 46.71 16.01 51.31
CA ALA A 805 45.72 15.25 52.06
C ALA A 805 44.33 15.91 52.05
N TYR A 806 44.23 17.23 51.93
CA TYR A 806 42.94 17.88 51.75
C TYR A 806 42.38 17.68 50.33
N ASP A 807 43.22 17.82 49.30
CA ASP A 807 42.79 17.65 47.91
C ASP A 807 42.40 16.19 47.58
N GLU A 808 43.08 15.18 48.14
CA GLU A 808 42.67 13.77 48.07
C GLU A 808 41.21 13.58 48.53
N ALA A 809 40.88 14.06 49.74
CA ALA A 809 39.54 13.93 50.32
C ALA A 809 38.48 14.78 49.57
N LYS A 810 38.91 15.85 48.90
CA LYS A 810 38.06 16.67 48.03
C LYS A 810 37.76 15.94 46.72
N PHE A 811 38.72 15.27 46.10
CA PHE A 811 38.50 14.47 44.89
C PHE A 811 37.69 13.19 45.17
N GLU A 812 37.85 12.58 46.35
CA GLU A 812 37.01 11.47 46.82
C GLU A 812 35.51 11.87 46.85
N VAL A 813 35.20 13.06 47.40
CA VAL A 813 33.83 13.62 47.41
C VAL A 813 33.30 13.90 45.99
N VAL A 814 34.16 14.30 45.05
CA VAL A 814 33.76 14.49 43.63
C VAL A 814 33.45 13.15 42.97
N GLY A 815 34.32 12.14 43.13
CA GLY A 815 34.12 10.80 42.57
C GLY A 815 32.84 10.14 43.09
N LEU A 816 32.61 10.18 44.40
CA LEU A 816 31.39 9.64 45.01
C LEU A 816 30.12 10.43 44.62
N ARG A 817 30.21 11.73 44.34
CA ARG A 817 29.10 12.51 43.78
C ARG A 817 28.76 12.06 42.35
N SER A 818 29.76 11.77 41.52
CA SER A 818 29.53 11.25 40.17
C SER A 818 28.96 9.83 40.19
N ALA A 819 29.44 8.96 41.08
CA ALA A 819 28.84 7.63 41.30
C ALA A 819 27.38 7.71 41.74
N LEU A 820 27.04 8.62 42.67
CA LEU A 820 25.66 8.83 43.09
C LEU A 820 24.72 9.27 41.94
N ALA A 821 25.25 10.02 40.96
CA ALA A 821 24.50 10.42 39.76
C ALA A 821 24.31 9.24 38.78
N ALA A 822 25.32 8.37 38.63
CA ALA A 822 25.19 7.14 37.84
C ALA A 822 24.11 6.22 38.42
N ASN A 823 24.15 5.94 39.73
CA ASN A 823 23.15 5.11 40.41
C ASN A 823 21.73 5.71 40.34
N ALA A 824 21.59 7.04 40.19
CA ALA A 824 20.29 7.69 39.98
C ALA A 824 19.76 7.46 38.55
N ALA A 825 20.63 7.45 37.54
CA ALA A 825 20.26 7.10 36.17
C ALA A 825 19.89 5.62 36.01
N GLU A 826 20.57 4.71 36.74
CA GLU A 826 20.20 3.28 36.80
C GLU A 826 18.79 3.08 37.37
N ILE A 827 18.46 3.77 38.47
CA ILE A 827 17.11 3.73 39.06
C ILE A 827 16.06 4.24 38.07
N ALA A 828 16.31 5.38 37.41
CA ALA A 828 15.39 5.93 36.41
C ALA A 828 15.17 4.97 35.23
N ARG A 829 16.21 4.25 34.78
CA ARG A 829 16.11 3.20 33.75
C ARG A 829 15.25 2.02 34.22
N ALA A 830 15.46 1.55 35.45
CA ALA A 830 14.68 0.44 36.01
C ALA A 830 13.20 0.82 36.21
N GLU A 831 12.91 2.06 36.65
CA GLU A 831 11.55 2.57 36.81
C GLU A 831 10.84 2.76 35.45
N ALA A 832 11.55 3.20 34.41
CA ALA A 832 11.01 3.26 33.06
C ALA A 832 10.68 1.88 32.46
N LEU A 833 11.55 0.88 32.67
CA LEU A 833 11.32 -0.50 32.24
C LEU A 833 10.13 -1.14 32.97
N LEU A 834 9.98 -0.87 34.28
CA LEU A 834 8.85 -1.36 35.06
C LEU A 834 7.52 -0.76 34.58
N ASN A 835 7.47 0.56 34.34
CA ASN A 835 6.28 1.24 33.80
C ASN A 835 5.88 0.70 32.41
N SER A 836 6.85 0.50 31.52
CA SER A 836 6.62 -0.12 30.20
C SER A 836 5.98 -1.51 30.31
N LEU A 837 6.38 -2.30 31.30
CA LEU A 837 5.82 -3.64 31.55
C LEU A 837 4.45 -3.59 32.24
N GLU A 838 4.19 -2.59 33.08
CA GLU A 838 2.87 -2.41 33.70
C GLU A 838 1.80 -2.04 32.66
N VAL A 839 2.15 -1.21 31.65
CA VAL A 839 1.30 -0.96 30.47
C VAL A 839 1.06 -2.24 29.65
N ASP A 840 2.07 -3.10 29.48
CA ASP A 840 1.91 -4.39 28.78
C ASP A 840 0.98 -5.36 29.54
N ILE A 841 0.99 -5.32 30.87
CA ILE A 841 0.06 -6.09 31.72
C ILE A 841 -1.36 -5.51 31.62
N GLU A 842 -1.52 -4.18 31.59
CA GLU A 842 -2.84 -3.55 31.38
C GLU A 842 -3.43 -3.90 30.01
N LYS A 843 -2.63 -3.80 28.94
CA LYS A 843 -3.00 -4.18 27.56
C LYS A 843 -3.23 -5.68 27.35
N SER A 844 -2.97 -6.50 28.35
CA SER A 844 -3.30 -7.93 28.36
C SER A 844 -4.75 -8.23 28.77
N ALA A 845 -5.59 -7.20 28.98
CA ALA A 845 -7.02 -7.34 29.24
C ALA A 845 -7.87 -6.47 28.29
N ILE A 846 -8.89 -7.06 27.65
CA ILE A 846 -9.91 -6.31 26.90
C ILE A 846 -10.88 -5.67 27.89
N ARG A 847 -11.27 -4.42 27.65
CA ARG A 847 -12.29 -3.70 28.41
C ARG A 847 -13.38 -3.13 27.50
N ALA A 848 -14.60 -3.00 28.01
CA ALA A 848 -15.69 -2.31 27.32
C ALA A 848 -15.39 -0.79 27.24
N PRO A 849 -15.42 -0.16 26.05
CA PRO A 849 -15.16 1.28 25.89
C PRO A 849 -16.39 2.17 26.10
N PHE A 850 -17.57 1.58 26.31
CA PHE A 850 -18.84 2.24 26.64
C PHE A 850 -19.85 1.19 27.12
N ASP A 851 -20.96 1.62 27.74
CA ASP A 851 -22.08 0.75 28.11
C ASP A 851 -22.77 0.15 26.86
N GLY A 852 -22.93 -1.17 26.83
CA GLY A 852 -23.48 -1.86 25.67
C GLY A 852 -23.79 -3.34 25.87
N THR A 853 -24.06 -4.02 24.76
CA THR A 853 -24.34 -5.46 24.69
C THR A 853 -23.35 -6.11 23.72
N ILE A 854 -22.82 -7.29 24.05
CA ILE A 854 -21.97 -8.10 23.15
C ILE A 854 -22.84 -8.73 22.05
N ILE A 855 -22.43 -8.62 20.79
CA ILE A 855 -23.22 -9.07 19.62
C ILE A 855 -22.56 -10.18 18.78
N ASP A 856 -21.27 -10.42 18.95
CA ASP A 856 -20.50 -11.46 18.25
C ASP A 856 -19.24 -11.79 19.07
N ARG A 857 -18.90 -13.08 19.18
CA ARG A 857 -17.68 -13.58 19.86
C ARG A 857 -16.93 -14.53 18.93
N THR A 858 -15.76 -14.09 18.47
CA THR A 858 -14.98 -14.77 17.44
C THR A 858 -13.95 -15.78 17.98
N VAL A 859 -13.78 -15.85 19.32
CA VAL A 859 -12.65 -16.55 19.98
C VAL A 859 -13.09 -17.23 21.28
N ASP A 860 -12.54 -18.42 21.54
CA ASP A 860 -12.71 -19.19 22.76
C ASP A 860 -11.56 -19.07 23.76
N GLU A 861 -11.83 -19.41 25.02
CA GLU A 861 -10.79 -19.60 26.03
C GLU A 861 -9.79 -20.70 25.62
N GLY A 862 -8.51 -20.51 25.97
CA GLY A 862 -7.41 -21.37 25.55
C GLY A 862 -6.92 -21.14 24.12
N ALA A 863 -7.59 -20.33 23.32
CA ALA A 863 -7.12 -19.96 21.98
C ALA A 863 -5.93 -18.99 22.03
N ALA A 864 -4.96 -19.18 21.13
CA ALA A 864 -3.84 -18.26 20.92
C ALA A 864 -4.19 -17.22 19.84
N VAL A 865 -4.31 -15.95 20.25
CA VAL A 865 -4.71 -14.82 19.40
C VAL A 865 -3.53 -13.93 19.03
N PRO A 866 -3.35 -13.56 17.74
CA PRO A 866 -2.46 -12.48 17.34
C PRO A 866 -2.97 -11.10 17.80
N GLY A 867 -2.06 -10.19 18.15
CA GLY A 867 -2.40 -8.79 18.40
C GLY A 867 -3.12 -8.15 17.20
N GLY A 868 -4.14 -7.33 17.48
CA GLY A 868 -4.99 -6.70 16.47
C GLY A 868 -6.15 -7.57 15.94
N THR A 869 -6.27 -8.82 16.40
CA THR A 869 -7.43 -9.68 16.07
C THR A 869 -8.66 -9.23 16.86
N VAL A 870 -9.81 -9.07 16.20
CA VAL A 870 -11.10 -8.85 16.89
C VAL A 870 -11.52 -10.15 17.58
N VAL A 871 -11.89 -10.05 18.86
CA VAL A 871 -12.21 -11.13 19.81
C VAL A 871 -13.68 -11.08 20.24
N LEU A 872 -14.21 -9.85 20.41
CA LEU A 872 -15.59 -9.55 20.81
C LEU A 872 -16.08 -8.34 20.01
N GLN A 873 -17.37 -8.24 19.72
CA GLN A 873 -17.98 -7.04 19.13
C GLN A 873 -19.06 -6.48 20.06
N ILE A 874 -18.99 -5.18 20.39
CA ILE A 874 -19.92 -4.48 21.28
C ILE A 874 -20.81 -3.50 20.52
N SER A 875 -22.09 -3.44 20.88
CA SER A 875 -23.11 -2.52 20.35
C SER A 875 -23.69 -1.63 21.45
N GLU A 876 -23.86 -0.34 21.17
CA GLU A 876 -24.59 0.59 22.04
C GLU A 876 -26.11 0.31 21.99
N ASP A 877 -26.70 0.05 23.15
CA ASP A 877 -28.07 -0.47 23.24
C ASP A 877 -29.14 0.61 23.47
N ALA A 878 -28.77 1.71 24.13
CA ALA A 878 -29.72 2.71 24.62
C ALA A 878 -30.30 3.65 23.54
N VAL A 879 -29.66 3.73 22.37
CA VAL A 879 -30.06 4.63 21.27
C VAL A 879 -29.88 3.92 19.93
N LYS A 880 -30.95 3.89 19.13
CA LYS A 880 -30.90 3.38 17.74
C LYS A 880 -31.00 4.55 16.75
N GLU A 881 -30.35 4.39 15.60
CA GLU A 881 -30.48 5.30 14.47
C GLU A 881 -31.23 4.62 13.33
N VAL A 882 -32.19 5.32 12.72
CA VAL A 882 -32.79 4.90 11.44
C VAL A 882 -32.16 5.70 10.32
N ARG A 883 -31.58 5.00 9.34
CA ARG A 883 -30.92 5.59 8.18
C ARG A 883 -31.79 5.40 6.94
N VAL A 884 -32.36 6.50 6.45
CA VAL A 884 -33.34 6.54 5.35
C VAL A 884 -32.74 7.22 4.13
N GLY A 885 -32.90 6.64 2.93
CA GLY A 885 -32.51 7.29 1.68
C GLY A 885 -33.61 8.19 1.13
N LEU A 886 -33.48 9.51 1.29
CA LEU A 886 -34.46 10.48 0.78
C LEU A 886 -34.03 11.10 -0.57
N PRO A 887 -34.93 11.28 -1.55
CA PRO A 887 -34.67 12.12 -2.71
C PRO A 887 -34.37 13.57 -2.28
N VAL A 888 -33.45 14.25 -2.96
CA VAL A 888 -32.97 15.61 -2.59
C VAL A 888 -34.12 16.63 -2.50
N GLN A 889 -35.13 16.50 -3.36
CA GLN A 889 -36.33 17.34 -3.36
C GLN A 889 -37.13 17.19 -2.06
N VAL A 890 -37.16 15.99 -1.50
CA VAL A 890 -37.92 15.63 -0.29
C VAL A 890 -37.13 16.03 0.96
N ALA A 891 -35.82 15.75 0.97
CA ALA A 891 -34.92 16.14 2.07
C ALA A 891 -34.97 17.65 2.37
N ARG A 892 -35.18 18.50 1.37
CA ARG A 892 -35.38 19.96 1.52
C ARG A 892 -36.63 20.37 2.29
N HIS A 893 -37.56 19.44 2.56
CA HIS A 893 -38.78 19.68 3.33
C HIS A 893 -38.72 19.14 4.77
N LEU A 894 -37.57 18.59 5.20
CA LEU A 894 -37.35 18.17 6.58
C LEU A 894 -36.34 19.10 7.28
N THR A 895 -36.61 19.42 8.55
CA THR A 895 -35.79 20.29 9.40
C THR A 895 -35.02 19.45 10.43
N PRO A 896 -33.67 19.46 10.45
CA PRO A 896 -32.91 18.83 11.52
C PRO A 896 -33.31 19.37 12.90
N GLY A 897 -33.59 18.45 13.83
CA GLY A 897 -34.06 18.72 15.18
C GLY A 897 -35.55 18.43 15.41
N GLU A 898 -36.38 18.40 14.36
CA GLU A 898 -37.81 18.04 14.42
C GLU A 898 -38.04 16.51 14.58
N THR A 899 -39.24 16.13 15.00
CA THR A 899 -39.66 14.73 15.16
C THR A 899 -40.62 14.33 14.03
N TYR A 900 -40.36 13.19 13.42
CA TYR A 900 -41.17 12.58 12.35
C TYR A 900 -41.65 11.19 12.78
N GLU A 901 -42.69 10.69 12.12
CA GLU A 901 -43.26 9.36 12.39
C GLU A 901 -42.59 8.31 11.49
N ILE A 902 -42.02 7.27 12.12
CA ILE A 902 -41.61 6.04 11.43
C ILE A 902 -42.56 4.90 11.78
N GLU A 903 -42.77 3.98 10.84
CA GLU A 903 -43.55 2.74 11.02
C GLU A 903 -42.57 1.55 11.02
N VAL A 904 -42.62 0.70 12.06
CA VAL A 904 -41.80 -0.52 12.21
C VAL A 904 -42.74 -1.67 12.57
N ASP A 905 -42.77 -2.72 11.74
CA ASP A 905 -43.72 -3.85 11.83
C ASP A 905 -45.21 -3.45 11.99
N GLY A 906 -45.56 -2.23 11.54
CA GLY A 906 -46.90 -1.64 11.64
C GLY A 906 -47.12 -0.73 12.86
N ASP A 907 -46.24 -0.77 13.87
CA ASP A 907 -46.28 0.14 15.03
C ASP A 907 -45.61 1.48 14.69
N ALA A 908 -46.17 2.58 15.19
CA ALA A 908 -45.72 3.95 14.91
C ALA A 908 -44.82 4.48 16.03
N HIS A 909 -43.58 4.84 15.70
CA HIS A 909 -42.59 5.36 16.63
C HIS A 909 -42.20 6.82 16.30
N PRO A 910 -42.05 7.71 17.30
CA PRO A 910 -41.50 9.04 17.10
C PRO A 910 -39.97 8.96 16.90
N ALA A 911 -39.48 9.52 15.80
CA ALA A 911 -38.07 9.54 15.44
C ALA A 911 -37.58 10.97 15.21
N ARG A 912 -36.57 11.42 15.95
CA ARG A 912 -36.05 12.79 15.85
C ARG A 912 -35.01 12.88 14.73
N LEU A 913 -35.20 13.74 13.74
CA LEU A 913 -34.22 13.93 12.67
C LEU A 913 -32.94 14.57 13.23
N LYS A 914 -31.89 13.77 13.38
CA LYS A 914 -30.60 14.17 13.93
C LYS A 914 -29.76 14.91 12.88
N ALA A 915 -29.73 14.39 11.65
CA ALA A 915 -28.99 14.99 10.55
C ALA A 915 -29.56 14.59 9.18
N LEU A 916 -29.42 15.49 8.21
CA LEU A 916 -29.40 15.17 6.78
C LEU A 916 -27.93 15.25 6.36
N LEU A 917 -27.34 14.15 5.87
CA LEU A 917 -25.95 14.19 5.41
C LEU A 917 -25.86 15.00 4.11
N THR A 918 -24.75 15.70 3.90
CA THR A 918 -24.56 16.55 2.70
C THR A 918 -24.20 15.76 1.43
N SER A 919 -23.54 14.61 1.58
CA SER A 919 -23.14 13.76 0.46
C SER A 919 -24.30 12.85 0.01
N LEU A 920 -24.59 12.84 -1.30
CA LEU A 920 -25.50 11.86 -1.89
C LEU A 920 -24.83 10.49 -1.97
N ASN A 921 -25.59 9.42 -1.70
CA ASN A 921 -25.18 8.09 -2.12
C ASN A 921 -25.15 8.01 -3.66
N PRO A 922 -24.01 7.72 -4.31
CA PRO A 922 -23.89 7.78 -5.77
C PRO A 922 -24.63 6.64 -6.50
N GLN A 923 -24.93 5.53 -5.82
CA GLN A 923 -25.65 4.39 -6.40
C GLN A 923 -27.17 4.63 -6.41
N THR A 924 -27.73 5.09 -5.29
CA THR A 924 -29.18 5.30 -5.13
C THR A 924 -29.64 6.71 -5.48
N ARG A 925 -28.69 7.68 -5.56
CA ARG A 925 -28.94 9.11 -5.76
C ARG A 925 -29.84 9.74 -4.68
N THR A 926 -29.83 9.15 -3.48
CA THR A 926 -30.55 9.64 -2.30
C THR A 926 -29.60 10.33 -1.32
N LEU A 927 -30.11 11.35 -0.64
CA LEU A 927 -29.50 11.98 0.52
C LEU A 927 -29.82 11.14 1.78
N PRO A 928 -28.82 10.68 2.57
CA PRO A 928 -29.08 9.94 3.79
C PRO A 928 -29.62 10.85 4.90
N ALA A 929 -30.82 10.54 5.40
CA ALA A 929 -31.37 11.07 6.65
C ALA A 929 -31.05 10.12 7.80
N ILE A 930 -30.59 10.67 8.93
CA ILE A 930 -30.33 9.95 10.17
C ILE A 930 -31.35 10.43 11.21
N LEU A 931 -32.24 9.54 11.63
CA LEU A 931 -33.22 9.80 12.67
C LEU A 931 -32.85 9.01 13.93
N GLU A 932 -32.89 9.66 15.08
CA GLU A 932 -32.60 9.08 16.39
C GLU A 932 -33.90 8.61 17.03
N VAL A 933 -33.92 7.35 17.50
CA VAL A 933 -35.12 6.70 18.07
C VAL A 933 -34.82 6.19 19.47
N GLU A 934 -35.67 6.58 20.43
CA GLU A 934 -35.61 6.12 21.82
C GLU A 934 -36.36 4.80 21.95
N ASP A 935 -35.62 3.69 21.89
CA ASP A 935 -36.16 2.34 22.08
C ASP A 935 -36.30 1.99 23.58
N ALA A 936 -37.17 2.74 24.28
CA ALA A 936 -37.36 2.61 25.73
C ALA A 936 -37.82 1.20 26.16
N ASP A 937 -38.60 0.53 25.31
CA ASP A 937 -39.11 -0.83 25.52
C ASP A 937 -38.14 -1.94 25.02
N ARG A 938 -37.01 -1.58 24.38
CA ARG A 938 -35.99 -2.49 23.82
C ARG A 938 -36.55 -3.51 22.83
N ARG A 939 -37.37 -3.07 21.88
CA ARG A 939 -37.98 -3.93 20.84
C ARG A 939 -37.32 -3.82 19.47
N LEU A 940 -36.67 -2.70 19.16
CA LEU A 940 -36.16 -2.38 17.82
C LEU A 940 -34.78 -3.01 17.60
N ARG A 941 -34.66 -3.87 16.58
CA ARG A 941 -33.42 -4.62 16.32
C ARG A 941 -32.60 -3.96 15.22
N SER A 942 -31.30 -3.80 15.48
CA SER A 942 -30.33 -3.35 14.49
C SER A 942 -30.31 -4.32 13.30
N GLY A 943 -30.76 -3.87 12.13
CA GLY A 943 -31.01 -4.72 10.96
C GLY A 943 -32.42 -4.57 10.37
N GLU A 944 -33.41 -4.22 11.18
CA GLU A 944 -34.82 -4.11 10.76
C GLU A 944 -35.07 -2.94 9.79
N LEU A 945 -36.17 -3.04 9.05
CA LEU A 945 -36.64 -1.99 8.14
C LEU A 945 -37.63 -1.08 8.86
N ALA A 946 -37.56 0.21 8.56
CA ALA A 946 -38.46 1.24 9.09
C ALA A 946 -38.94 2.15 7.96
N GLU A 947 -40.24 2.43 7.89
CA GLU A 947 -40.81 3.34 6.89
C GLU A 947 -40.99 4.75 7.47
N LEU A 948 -40.21 5.71 6.98
CA LEU A 948 -40.41 7.12 7.30
C LEU A 948 -41.53 7.71 6.43
N LYS A 949 -42.58 8.22 7.08
CA LYS A 949 -43.67 8.96 6.43
C LYS A 949 -43.26 10.43 6.30
N VAL A 950 -43.26 10.96 5.08
CA VAL A 950 -43.03 12.39 4.83
C VAL A 950 -44.23 12.97 4.08
N ALA A 951 -44.90 13.93 4.71
CA ALA A 951 -46.01 14.68 4.15
C ALA A 951 -45.64 16.17 4.03
N TYR A 952 -45.85 16.77 2.85
CA TYR A 952 -45.52 18.18 2.60
C TYR A 952 -46.43 18.80 1.52
N ARG A 953 -46.77 20.08 1.67
CA ARG A 953 -47.64 20.82 0.74
C ARG A 953 -46.83 21.57 -0.30
N ILE A 954 -47.07 21.28 -1.58
CA ILE A 954 -46.48 22.02 -2.70
C ILE A 954 -47.44 23.14 -3.09
N LYS A 955 -47.01 24.40 -2.92
CA LYS A 955 -47.75 25.57 -3.39
C LYS A 955 -47.71 25.65 -4.91
N ALA A 956 -48.86 25.60 -5.54
CA ALA A 956 -49.04 25.66 -6.98
C ALA A 956 -50.49 25.97 -7.33
N ASP A 957 -50.76 27.09 -7.99
CA ASP A 957 -52.09 27.40 -8.54
C ASP A 957 -52.52 26.32 -9.54
N GLY A 958 -53.74 25.80 -9.37
CA GLY A 958 -54.26 24.68 -10.15
C GLY A 958 -55.64 24.21 -9.70
N PHE A 959 -56.02 23.03 -10.19
CA PHE A 959 -57.34 22.43 -10.02
C PHE A 959 -57.19 20.93 -9.77
N TRP A 960 -57.99 20.37 -8.85
CA TRP A 960 -58.15 18.92 -8.73
C TRP A 960 -59.21 18.42 -9.72
N LEU A 961 -58.85 17.43 -10.54
CA LEU A 961 -59.77 16.71 -11.43
C LEU A 961 -59.65 15.19 -11.24
N PRO A 962 -60.72 14.40 -11.41
CA PRO A 962 -60.61 12.94 -11.51
C PRO A 962 -59.66 12.51 -12.63
N MET A 963 -58.94 11.40 -12.47
CA MET A 963 -58.09 10.85 -13.54
C MET A 963 -58.90 10.50 -14.81
N THR A 964 -60.20 10.25 -14.68
CA THR A 964 -61.15 10.02 -15.79
C THR A 964 -61.58 11.29 -16.53
N ALA A 965 -61.27 12.47 -15.99
CA ALA A 965 -61.62 13.79 -16.55
C ALA A 965 -60.54 14.41 -17.45
N ILE A 966 -59.42 13.70 -17.65
CA ILE A 966 -58.28 14.10 -18.48
C ILE A 966 -57.93 13.07 -19.56
N VAL A 967 -57.41 13.54 -20.69
CA VAL A 967 -56.99 12.72 -21.84
C VAL A 967 -55.65 13.21 -22.40
N GLY A 968 -54.81 12.27 -22.85
CA GLY A 968 -53.50 12.58 -23.43
C GLY A 968 -53.60 13.45 -24.71
N GLY A 969 -52.77 14.48 -24.80
CA GLY A 969 -52.71 15.40 -25.93
C GLY A 969 -51.47 15.24 -26.80
N ARG A 970 -51.27 16.20 -27.71
CA ARG A 970 -50.05 16.30 -28.52
C ARG A 970 -48.95 16.99 -27.70
N ARG A 971 -47.69 16.63 -27.95
CA ARG A 971 -46.48 17.22 -27.30
C ARG A 971 -46.46 17.13 -25.77
N GLY A 972 -47.07 16.09 -25.17
CA GLY A 972 -46.98 15.82 -23.73
C GLY A 972 -47.93 16.63 -22.83
N LEU A 973 -48.73 17.52 -23.39
CA LEU A 973 -49.83 18.18 -22.66
C LEU A 973 -51.03 17.23 -22.52
N TRP A 974 -51.81 17.44 -21.46
CA TRP A 974 -53.10 16.80 -21.22
C TRP A 974 -54.24 17.70 -21.70
N ASN A 975 -55.44 17.14 -21.83
CA ASN A 975 -56.65 17.87 -22.19
C ASN A 975 -57.81 17.49 -21.29
N ALA A 976 -58.65 18.46 -20.97
CA ALA A 976 -60.01 18.22 -20.49
C ALA A 976 -61.03 18.89 -21.44
N TYR A 977 -62.31 18.50 -21.32
CA TYR A 977 -63.40 19.16 -22.02
C TYR A 977 -64.25 19.98 -21.04
N ALA A 978 -64.19 21.30 -21.17
CA ALA A 978 -65.05 22.23 -20.46
C ALA A 978 -66.38 22.43 -21.19
N LEU A 979 -67.45 22.75 -20.45
CA LEU A 979 -68.81 22.87 -20.97
C LEU A 979 -69.30 24.33 -20.92
N ILE A 980 -69.40 24.93 -22.11
CA ILE A 980 -70.02 26.24 -22.33
C ILE A 980 -71.48 26.01 -22.71
N ASP A 981 -72.44 26.73 -22.12
CA ASP A 981 -73.87 26.51 -22.44
C ASP A 981 -74.17 26.86 -23.92
N SER A 982 -75.13 26.14 -24.49
CA SER A 982 -75.60 26.36 -25.86
C SER A 982 -76.78 27.33 -25.90
N GLU A 983 -77.03 27.92 -27.08
CA GLU A 983 -78.28 28.61 -27.40
C GLU A 983 -79.50 27.66 -27.31
N VAL A 984 -79.27 26.34 -27.37
CA VAL A 984 -80.30 25.31 -27.15
C VAL A 984 -80.41 24.98 -25.65
N PRO A 985 -81.55 25.25 -24.99
CA PRO A 985 -81.70 25.01 -23.55
C PRO A 985 -81.45 23.55 -23.15
N GLY A 986 -80.62 23.36 -22.11
CA GLY A 986 -80.27 22.04 -21.57
C GLY A 986 -79.17 21.28 -22.33
N LEU A 987 -78.55 21.89 -23.34
CA LEU A 987 -77.34 21.39 -24.00
C LEU A 987 -76.14 22.31 -23.73
N ALA A 988 -74.95 21.72 -23.72
CA ALA A 988 -73.68 22.44 -23.63
C ALA A 988 -72.74 22.02 -24.76
N LYS A 989 -71.79 22.87 -25.11
CA LYS A 989 -70.78 22.66 -26.15
C LYS A 989 -69.43 22.30 -25.51
N ALA A 990 -68.96 21.09 -25.78
CA ALA A 990 -67.68 20.59 -25.27
C ALA A 990 -66.51 21.33 -25.93
N THR A 991 -65.73 22.06 -25.14
CA THR A 991 -64.61 22.89 -25.60
C THR A 991 -63.33 22.41 -24.94
N ARG A 992 -62.26 22.22 -25.73
CA ARG A 992 -61.00 21.68 -25.22
C ARG A 992 -60.28 22.71 -24.34
N ARG A 993 -59.73 22.25 -23.23
CA ARG A 993 -58.84 22.98 -22.32
C ARG A 993 -57.51 22.24 -22.30
N GLU A 994 -56.42 22.93 -22.59
CA GLU A 994 -55.08 22.36 -22.53
C GLU A 994 -54.52 22.51 -21.12
N LEU A 995 -53.90 21.42 -20.63
CA LEU A 995 -53.52 21.20 -19.24
C LEU A 995 -52.11 20.62 -19.12
N GLN A 996 -51.43 21.01 -18.05
CA GLN A 996 -50.24 20.38 -17.52
C GLN A 996 -50.62 19.65 -16.23
N MET A 997 -50.34 18.35 -16.14
CA MET A 997 -50.42 17.62 -14.87
C MET A 997 -49.21 17.99 -14.01
N LEU A 998 -49.45 18.35 -12.75
CA LEU A 998 -48.40 18.68 -11.78
C LEU A 998 -48.20 17.54 -10.76
N TYR A 999 -49.27 16.83 -10.43
CA TYR A 999 -49.28 15.68 -9.51
C TYR A 999 -50.49 14.79 -9.79
N SER A 1000 -50.47 13.54 -9.29
CA SER A 1000 -51.62 12.64 -9.30
C SER A 1000 -51.57 11.68 -8.11
N ASP A 1001 -52.69 11.55 -7.41
CA ASP A 1001 -52.94 10.41 -6.52
C ASP A 1001 -53.56 9.24 -7.32
N SER A 1002 -53.95 8.14 -6.64
CA SER A 1002 -54.53 6.96 -7.30
C SER A 1002 -55.92 7.17 -7.93
N THR A 1003 -56.52 8.36 -7.74
CA THR A 1003 -57.91 8.69 -8.12
C THR A 1003 -58.03 10.00 -8.90
N ARG A 1004 -57.17 10.99 -8.62
CA ARG A 1004 -57.27 12.38 -9.12
C ARG A 1004 -55.91 12.92 -9.55
N ALA A 1005 -55.93 13.83 -10.51
CA ALA A 1005 -54.80 14.66 -10.92
C ALA A 1005 -54.94 16.09 -10.38
N TYR A 1006 -53.82 16.67 -9.97
CA TYR A 1006 -53.68 18.12 -9.82
C TYR A 1006 -53.15 18.71 -11.13
N VAL A 1007 -53.93 19.61 -11.75
CA VAL A 1007 -53.66 20.16 -13.08
C VAL A 1007 -53.60 21.68 -13.07
N ARG A 1008 -52.77 22.24 -13.94
CA ARG A 1008 -52.69 23.67 -14.26
C ARG A 1008 -52.95 23.87 -15.75
N GLY A 1009 -53.64 24.93 -16.13
CA GLY A 1009 -53.87 25.22 -17.54
C GLY A 1009 -54.99 26.23 -17.76
N THR A 1010 -55.67 26.12 -18.90
CA THR A 1010 -56.65 27.12 -19.38
C THR A 1010 -58.03 27.08 -18.71
N LEU A 1011 -58.17 26.40 -17.57
CA LEU A 1011 -59.42 26.29 -16.81
C LEU A 1011 -59.73 27.55 -15.99
N MET A 1012 -61.01 27.84 -15.82
CA MET A 1012 -61.52 28.89 -14.94
C MET A 1012 -62.11 28.32 -13.65
N ASP A 1013 -62.11 29.11 -12.56
CA ASP A 1013 -62.78 28.70 -11.32
C ASP A 1013 -64.31 28.62 -11.53
N GLY A 1014 -64.91 27.54 -11.02
CA GLY A 1014 -66.32 27.21 -11.26
C GLY A 1014 -66.61 26.60 -12.64
N GLU A 1015 -65.61 26.38 -13.51
CA GLU A 1015 -65.84 25.83 -14.85
C GLU A 1015 -66.29 24.36 -14.79
N ARG A 1016 -67.37 24.03 -15.53
CA ARG A 1016 -67.90 22.66 -15.62
C ARG A 1016 -67.03 21.83 -16.57
N VAL A 1017 -66.46 20.74 -16.07
CA VAL A 1017 -65.57 19.83 -16.82
C VAL A 1017 -66.21 18.44 -16.92
N VAL A 1018 -66.07 17.79 -18.07
CA VAL A 1018 -66.53 16.42 -18.28
C VAL A 1018 -65.71 15.44 -17.44
N SER A 1019 -66.36 14.66 -16.58
CA SER A 1019 -65.71 13.74 -15.63
C SER A 1019 -65.39 12.35 -16.19
N GLY A 1020 -65.87 12.01 -17.40
CA GLY A 1020 -65.63 10.71 -18.03
C GLY A 1020 -66.18 10.61 -19.46
N GLY A 1021 -65.80 9.54 -20.18
CA GLY A 1021 -66.26 9.30 -21.56
C GLY A 1021 -65.56 10.12 -22.66
N LEU A 1022 -64.48 10.82 -22.32
CA LEU A 1022 -63.74 11.77 -23.16
C LEU A 1022 -63.34 11.22 -24.55
N HIS A 1023 -63.09 9.91 -24.66
CA HIS A 1023 -62.75 9.24 -25.92
C HIS A 1023 -63.88 9.26 -26.97
N ARG A 1024 -65.10 9.64 -26.57
CA ARG A 1024 -66.29 9.77 -27.43
C ARG A 1024 -66.59 11.21 -27.83
N LEU A 1025 -65.76 12.16 -27.41
CA LEU A 1025 -65.99 13.60 -27.56
C LEU A 1025 -65.00 14.25 -28.52
N VAL A 1026 -65.53 15.02 -29.46
CA VAL A 1026 -64.75 15.91 -30.33
C VAL A 1026 -64.94 17.39 -29.94
N PRO A 1027 -63.93 18.26 -30.12
CA PRO A 1027 -64.07 19.68 -29.79
C PRO A 1027 -65.20 20.33 -30.60
N GLY A 1028 -66.11 21.00 -29.90
CA GLY A 1028 -67.28 21.66 -30.47
C GLY A 1028 -68.56 20.83 -30.51
N GLN A 1029 -68.53 19.56 -30.09
CA GLN A 1029 -69.72 18.70 -30.01
C GLN A 1029 -70.73 19.20 -28.97
N LEU A 1030 -72.03 19.07 -29.29
CA LEU A 1030 -73.12 19.28 -28.33
C LEU A 1030 -73.33 18.03 -27.47
N VAL A 1031 -73.39 18.22 -26.17
CA VAL A 1031 -73.56 17.19 -25.16
C VAL A 1031 -74.65 17.60 -24.17
N LYS A 1032 -75.25 16.62 -23.49
CA LYS A 1032 -76.22 16.86 -22.41
C LYS A 1032 -75.50 16.75 -21.06
N PRO A 1033 -75.36 17.84 -20.29
CA PRO A 1033 -74.81 17.77 -18.94
C PRO A 1033 -75.68 16.88 -18.05
N THR A 1034 -75.04 15.96 -17.35
CA THR A 1034 -75.63 15.19 -16.24
C THR A 1034 -74.74 15.34 -15.01
N PRO A 1035 -75.29 15.36 -13.78
CA PRO A 1035 -74.47 15.25 -12.58
C PRO A 1035 -73.59 14.00 -12.68
N ALA A 1036 -72.34 14.09 -12.23
CA ALA A 1036 -71.59 12.88 -11.95
C ALA A 1036 -72.31 12.08 -10.86
N ALA A 1037 -72.33 10.75 -10.97
CA ALA A 1037 -72.49 9.91 -9.79
C ALA A 1037 -71.22 10.06 -8.93
N GLU A 1038 -71.40 10.10 -7.61
CA GLU A 1038 -70.32 10.21 -6.62
C GLU A 1038 -69.48 8.94 -6.52
#